data_AF-A0A1F9ZUS2-F1
#
_entry.id   AF-A0A1F9ZUS2-F1
#
_cell.length_a   1.000
_cell.length_b   1.000
_cell.length_c   1.000
_cell.angle_alpha   90.00
_cell.angle_beta   90.00
_cell.angle_gamma   90.00
#
_symmetry.space_group_name_H-M   'P 1'
#
loop_
_entity.id
_entity.type
_entity.pdbx_description
1 polymer ?
#
loop_
_entity_poly.entity_id
_entity_poly.type
_entity_poly.pdbx_seq_one_letter_code
_entity_poly.pdbx_strand_id
1 'polypeptide(L)'
;MTYYHAGDVIVAANGILTFTNAVFQIVQTEAYEHTIYVDNSSGLPTKLVFRDSELLSSMPIQIFVKGMATLEVINSTLNNVMIVALEKSNVVLESATVNGAITTEWNSDVDLTVTDSLVTDTPVLAGTSRGYFTDSWVPSVDVTDDAIAHIYRWINVQVQDGAGMPLPSADVSIRQYVSGVPGGSAVSSESEGSLGVASVKSEATQITALGRRTYLGNYWINATYTHGSIHYTDEISVGVLPYSEPLSPNASYVVMQFDDVFPDLTVHASPPPQVEFDVASPSPGDEVGITARISNDGTGYAWDVVVAFYDDLDKSTTAQLSELIGSAVIPMIRPGETQTASVTWVATTPVDPNSHVIIAVADPDNEIIESNEAVAQGTGTIIVRSLPDLYVLSGINEVTTSVSPVVVNSTVQLMALIHNGGSNTSLGVVVEFYDEGAYFATAVLDVAANGVNIATVPWTPTSVADHVIKIAVDPGNLIEELVDLGATNYNNNVSLAITVLDYPDITISGPTVTPAGSVPGGSTVVVTALVSNLNPAPISLPEVKLYYNYTDQAFEQEITLNVYGFTKDSGVAPATFSFVAPVLNATTPVSLVLIVNPTGTDPIETRYSNNIVIGSVEVLDVRPDLAIASNDIYVQLGGTNRTGETFGKVVTVYANVWNMGGSNATNVRVQIGVRSTGFATVYNFTSIHIGNFYNVSYSSPNNKVLVSTAWTINLTTPGSYEIWVHVDGMKSIDEPNEDNNWAVKPFTIQPLVVDVVIAADDDEYKAGESIVIVAQITYDGTSDAVKRLPGVAFELYNLADPKDAVLGSRTANQTTDDGGVVNVLLLIPSNIATGSYGVRAVILTSNYESDPATTVHVSAAVSGGFLPLWLILLIVVAVVGVVAGFFVYTYVYGLGKLVECGECGAFIPAASKRCPKCGVEFESGTMKCSECGAWIPAASAECPNCGVKFVGEVAAEEDYMERMRAQYEDQVVSKYRELARPELGRKYNDKTFEAWWRRQPGYISFEDWLAKEEEKKKEGPVPCPVCGTLNPKEATVCHKCGTVFAPSGVMPPRKGPPPAGTAPTTAAEEEQPVQEAGMPVLGVPPAGGAPRMVIRRPIDRKVVPKKIIKTPLGEEKTEGGENQ
;
A
#
# COMPACT_ATOMS: atom_id res chain seq x y z
N MET A 1 -78.44 -22.65 -20.29
CA MET A 1 -79.53 -21.63 -20.18
C MET A 1 -80.78 -22.30 -19.60
N THR A 2 -81.52 -21.65 -18.70
CA THR A 2 -82.78 -22.21 -18.15
C THR A 2 -84.01 -21.70 -18.90
N TYR A 3 -84.88 -22.60 -19.36
CA TYR A 3 -86.17 -22.28 -19.97
C TYR A 3 -87.30 -22.94 -19.16
N TYR A 4 -88.29 -22.13 -18.75
CA TYR A 4 -89.45 -22.58 -18.00
C TYR A 4 -90.64 -22.72 -18.94
N HIS A 5 -91.32 -23.87 -18.91
CA HIS A 5 -92.47 -24.17 -19.78
C HIS A 5 -93.64 -24.75 -18.97
N ALA A 6 -94.85 -24.34 -19.32
CA ALA A 6 -96.10 -24.74 -18.66
C ALA A 6 -97.13 -25.08 -19.75
N GLY A 7 -97.05 -26.32 -20.24
CA GLY A 7 -97.92 -26.89 -21.25
C GLY A 7 -97.29 -28.14 -21.86
N ASP A 8 -98.02 -28.78 -22.79
CA ASP A 8 -97.49 -29.89 -23.57
C ASP A 8 -96.34 -29.47 -24.49
N VAL A 9 -95.57 -30.46 -24.96
CA VAL A 9 -94.53 -30.30 -25.98
C VAL A 9 -94.81 -31.30 -27.10
N ILE A 10 -94.92 -30.85 -28.34
CA ILE A 10 -95.22 -31.72 -29.48
C ILE A 10 -94.12 -31.58 -30.54
N VAL A 11 -93.27 -32.59 -30.65
CA VAL A 11 -92.33 -32.77 -31.76
C VAL A 11 -93.06 -33.58 -32.83
N ALA A 12 -93.73 -32.86 -33.73
CA ALA A 12 -94.51 -33.43 -34.83
C ALA A 12 -93.61 -33.92 -35.99
N ALA A 13 -94.20 -34.69 -36.91
CA ALA A 13 -93.59 -35.22 -38.13
C ALA A 13 -92.59 -34.26 -38.82
N ASN A 14 -91.39 -34.76 -39.13
CA ASN A 14 -90.26 -34.00 -39.70
C ASN A 14 -89.72 -32.89 -38.77
N GLY A 15 -90.08 -32.88 -37.48
CA GLY A 15 -89.60 -31.95 -36.48
C GLY A 15 -88.36 -32.47 -35.75
N ILE A 16 -87.39 -31.60 -35.52
CA ILE A 16 -86.25 -31.86 -34.62
C ILE A 16 -86.24 -30.79 -33.55
N LEU A 17 -86.31 -31.20 -32.28
CA LEU A 17 -86.18 -30.32 -31.11
C LEU A 17 -84.93 -30.73 -30.34
N THR A 18 -83.97 -29.80 -30.20
CA THR A 18 -82.69 -30.04 -29.55
C THR A 18 -82.45 -29.07 -28.42
N PHE A 19 -82.16 -29.61 -27.24
CA PHE A 19 -81.61 -28.90 -26.09
C PHE A 19 -80.10 -29.16 -26.02
N THR A 20 -79.30 -28.09 -25.97
CA THR A 20 -77.84 -28.16 -25.82
C THR A 20 -77.41 -27.16 -24.74
N ASN A 21 -76.65 -27.61 -23.73
CA ASN A 21 -76.23 -26.78 -22.58
C ASN A 21 -77.41 -26.01 -21.94
N ALA A 22 -78.53 -26.72 -21.72
CA ALA A 22 -79.81 -26.14 -21.35
C ALA A 22 -80.48 -26.89 -20.19
N VAL A 23 -81.19 -26.15 -19.34
CA VAL A 23 -82.07 -26.68 -18.30
C VAL A 23 -83.50 -26.40 -18.74
N PHE A 24 -84.23 -27.43 -19.12
CA PHE A 24 -85.63 -27.36 -19.55
C PHE A 24 -86.53 -27.73 -18.37
N GLN A 25 -87.15 -26.74 -17.74
CA GLN A 25 -87.96 -26.92 -16.55
C GLN A 25 -89.45 -26.88 -16.87
N ILE A 26 -90.10 -28.04 -16.76
CA ILE A 26 -91.56 -28.17 -16.87
C ILE A 26 -92.20 -27.81 -15.52
N VAL A 27 -92.97 -26.72 -15.52
CA VAL A 27 -93.73 -26.24 -14.38
C VAL A 27 -95.12 -26.87 -14.44
N GLN A 28 -95.38 -27.85 -13.56
CA GLN A 28 -96.69 -28.47 -13.36
C GLN A 28 -96.99 -28.64 -11.86
N THR A 29 -98.28 -28.65 -11.53
CA THR A 29 -98.82 -28.73 -10.16
C THR A 29 -99.31 -30.12 -9.79
N GLU A 30 -99.83 -30.88 -10.75
CA GLU A 30 -100.25 -32.27 -10.59
C GLU A 30 -99.32 -33.23 -11.33
N ALA A 31 -99.40 -34.53 -11.01
CA ALA A 31 -98.65 -35.56 -11.75
C ALA A 31 -99.29 -35.81 -13.13
N TYR A 32 -98.45 -35.80 -14.17
CA TYR A 32 -98.85 -35.95 -15.57
C TYR A 32 -99.84 -34.86 -16.06
N GLU A 33 -99.75 -33.64 -15.52
CA GLU A 33 -100.56 -32.49 -15.97
C GLU A 33 -100.20 -32.07 -17.41
N HIS A 34 -98.94 -32.28 -17.81
CA HIS A 34 -98.42 -32.03 -19.15
C HIS A 34 -97.69 -33.27 -19.70
N THR A 35 -97.53 -33.34 -21.02
CA THR A 35 -96.90 -34.46 -21.73
C THR A 35 -96.01 -34.00 -22.88
N ILE A 36 -94.92 -34.72 -23.10
CA ILE A 36 -94.04 -34.57 -24.26
C ILE A 36 -94.38 -35.66 -25.28
N TYR A 37 -94.76 -35.28 -26.49
CA TYR A 37 -95.06 -36.18 -27.60
C TYR A 37 -94.00 -36.06 -28.70
N VAL A 38 -93.39 -37.18 -29.08
CA VAL A 38 -92.46 -37.29 -30.22
C VAL A 38 -93.07 -38.29 -31.21
N ASP A 39 -93.66 -37.77 -32.29
CA ASP A 39 -94.57 -38.53 -33.16
C ASP A 39 -94.08 -38.63 -34.60
N ASN A 40 -93.74 -39.85 -35.02
CA ASN A 40 -93.46 -40.17 -36.41
C ASN A 40 -94.35 -41.29 -36.97
N SER A 41 -95.68 -41.19 -36.83
CA SER A 41 -96.61 -42.02 -37.61
C SER A 41 -96.65 -41.67 -39.12
N SER A 42 -95.73 -40.85 -39.62
CA SER A 42 -95.67 -40.37 -41.02
C SER A 42 -94.52 -40.94 -41.87
N GLY A 43 -93.48 -41.50 -41.23
CA GLY A 43 -92.25 -41.95 -41.89
C GLY A 43 -91.21 -40.85 -42.16
N LEU A 44 -91.38 -39.62 -41.65
CA LEU A 44 -90.44 -38.50 -41.80
C LEU A 44 -89.64 -38.27 -40.50
N PRO A 45 -88.30 -38.10 -40.56
CA PRO A 45 -87.43 -38.13 -39.40
C PRO A 45 -87.83 -37.12 -38.32
N THR A 46 -88.21 -37.63 -37.15
CA THR A 46 -88.72 -36.82 -36.03
C THR A 46 -87.92 -37.15 -34.78
N LYS A 47 -87.30 -36.14 -34.16
CA LYS A 47 -86.31 -36.37 -33.09
C LYS A 47 -86.42 -35.35 -31.95
N LEU A 48 -86.40 -35.85 -30.72
CA LEU A 48 -86.15 -35.05 -29.52
C LEU A 48 -84.73 -35.35 -29.02
N VAL A 49 -83.94 -34.32 -28.76
CA VAL A 49 -82.53 -34.42 -28.36
C VAL A 49 -82.26 -33.61 -27.10
N PHE A 50 -81.60 -34.22 -26.13
CA PHE A 50 -80.92 -33.56 -25.01
C PHE A 50 -79.42 -33.87 -25.12
N ARG A 51 -78.58 -32.83 -25.16
CA ARG A 51 -77.12 -32.91 -25.17
C ARG A 51 -76.57 -31.96 -24.10
N ASP A 52 -75.75 -32.44 -23.18
CA ASP A 52 -75.18 -31.63 -22.09
C ASP A 52 -76.25 -30.83 -21.31
N SER A 53 -77.43 -31.42 -21.11
CA SER A 53 -78.67 -30.72 -20.73
C SER A 53 -79.44 -31.43 -19.61
N GLU A 54 -80.36 -30.72 -18.98
CA GLU A 54 -81.21 -31.25 -17.92
C GLU A 54 -82.69 -30.99 -18.22
N LEU A 55 -83.54 -32.00 -18.06
CA LEU A 55 -84.99 -31.84 -17.90
C LEU A 55 -85.33 -31.88 -16.41
N LEU A 56 -86.03 -30.86 -15.92
CA LEU A 56 -86.56 -30.78 -14.56
C LEU A 56 -88.09 -30.76 -14.59
N SER A 57 -88.73 -31.54 -13.72
CA SER A 57 -90.14 -31.33 -13.39
C SER A 57 -90.43 -31.56 -11.91
N SER A 58 -91.32 -30.74 -11.35
CA SER A 58 -91.77 -30.78 -9.95
C SER A 58 -92.64 -31.99 -9.61
N MET A 59 -93.22 -32.62 -10.62
CA MET A 59 -94.04 -33.83 -10.55
C MET A 59 -93.69 -34.75 -11.72
N PRO A 60 -94.10 -36.03 -11.72
CA PRO A 60 -93.92 -36.94 -12.86
C PRO A 60 -94.47 -36.40 -14.18
N ILE A 61 -93.70 -36.50 -15.27
CA ILE A 61 -94.09 -36.13 -16.64
C ILE A 61 -94.01 -37.32 -17.59
N GLN A 62 -94.91 -37.42 -18.57
CA GLN A 62 -94.88 -38.47 -19.59
C GLN A 62 -94.12 -38.02 -20.84
N ILE A 63 -93.31 -38.90 -21.42
CA ILE A 63 -92.66 -38.73 -22.72
C ILE A 63 -93.06 -39.89 -23.62
N PHE A 64 -93.99 -39.65 -24.56
CA PHE A 64 -94.37 -40.64 -25.58
C PHE A 64 -93.45 -40.54 -26.79
N VAL A 65 -92.85 -41.66 -27.19
CA VAL A 65 -92.04 -41.77 -28.41
C VAL A 65 -92.66 -42.84 -29.29
N LYS A 66 -93.22 -42.48 -30.46
CA LYS A 66 -94.02 -43.41 -31.29
C LYS A 66 -93.83 -43.25 -32.80
N GLY A 67 -94.38 -44.18 -33.57
CA GLY A 67 -94.07 -44.31 -35.00
C GLY A 67 -92.61 -44.71 -35.18
N MET A 68 -91.90 -44.07 -36.11
CA MET A 68 -90.44 -44.20 -36.24
C MET A 68 -89.70 -42.98 -35.66
N ALA A 69 -90.10 -42.53 -34.47
CA ALA A 69 -89.52 -41.35 -33.80
C ALA A 69 -88.30 -41.73 -32.96
N THR A 70 -87.42 -40.75 -32.69
CA THR A 70 -86.22 -40.96 -31.88
C THR A 70 -86.17 -39.99 -30.69
N LEU A 71 -85.88 -40.52 -29.50
CA LEU A 71 -85.44 -39.76 -28.33
C LEU A 71 -83.93 -40.02 -28.15
N GLU A 72 -83.14 -38.96 -28.04
CA GLU A 72 -81.70 -39.01 -27.79
C GLU A 72 -81.37 -38.19 -26.53
N VAL A 73 -80.66 -38.80 -25.60
CA VAL A 73 -80.26 -38.21 -24.32
C VAL A 73 -78.77 -38.52 -24.13
N ILE A 74 -77.92 -37.54 -24.41
CA ILE A 74 -76.45 -37.65 -24.39
C ILE A 74 -75.90 -36.74 -23.31
N ASN A 75 -75.10 -37.26 -22.38
CA ASN A 75 -74.48 -36.49 -21.28
C ASN A 75 -75.51 -35.59 -20.55
N SER A 76 -76.70 -36.13 -20.31
CA SER A 76 -77.90 -35.35 -19.94
C SER A 76 -78.74 -36.04 -18.88
N THR A 77 -79.43 -35.24 -18.06
CA THR A 77 -80.26 -35.75 -16.95
C THR A 77 -81.74 -35.48 -17.21
N LEU A 78 -82.60 -36.51 -17.09
CA LEU A 78 -84.05 -36.39 -17.14
C LEU A 78 -84.65 -36.70 -15.76
N ASN A 79 -85.21 -35.70 -15.10
CA ASN A 79 -85.79 -35.85 -13.76
C ASN A 79 -87.31 -36.03 -13.78
N ASN A 80 -87.80 -37.01 -13.00
CA ASN A 80 -89.21 -37.33 -12.82
C ASN A 80 -89.95 -37.66 -14.14
N VAL A 81 -89.35 -38.52 -14.97
CA VAL A 81 -89.93 -38.89 -16.29
C VAL A 81 -90.53 -40.29 -16.29
N MET A 82 -91.58 -40.48 -17.08
CA MET A 82 -92.01 -41.80 -17.56
C MET A 82 -91.90 -41.82 -19.08
N ILE A 83 -90.92 -42.55 -19.61
CA ILE A 83 -90.71 -42.72 -21.05
C ILE A 83 -91.56 -43.90 -21.52
N VAL A 84 -92.50 -43.64 -22.42
CA VAL A 84 -93.37 -44.66 -23.04
C VAL A 84 -93.01 -44.76 -24.52
N ALA A 85 -92.26 -45.79 -24.88
CA ALA A 85 -91.81 -46.02 -26.24
C ALA A 85 -92.73 -47.05 -26.93
N LEU A 86 -93.29 -46.67 -28.08
CA LEU A 86 -94.32 -47.41 -28.79
C LEU A 86 -93.99 -47.59 -30.28
N GLU A 87 -94.67 -48.54 -30.92
CA GLU A 87 -94.55 -48.83 -32.36
C GLU A 87 -93.09 -49.17 -32.74
N LYS A 88 -92.42 -48.41 -33.63
CA LYS A 88 -91.05 -48.67 -34.11
C LYS A 88 -90.09 -47.53 -33.71
N SER A 89 -90.30 -46.98 -32.51
CA SER A 89 -89.49 -45.86 -32.03
C SER A 89 -88.13 -46.32 -31.52
N ASN A 90 -87.23 -45.36 -31.38
CA ASN A 90 -85.86 -45.58 -30.92
C ASN A 90 -85.58 -44.64 -29.73
N VAL A 91 -84.98 -45.16 -28.66
CA VAL A 91 -84.59 -44.39 -27.48
C VAL A 91 -83.10 -44.64 -27.23
N VAL A 92 -82.30 -43.58 -27.28
CA VAL A 92 -80.85 -43.61 -27.05
C VAL A 92 -80.53 -42.83 -25.78
N LEU A 93 -79.95 -43.53 -24.80
CA LEU A 93 -79.40 -42.97 -23.57
C LEU A 93 -77.89 -43.24 -23.55
N GLU A 94 -77.07 -42.19 -23.56
CA GLU A 94 -75.60 -42.27 -23.61
C GLU A 94 -75.01 -41.32 -22.56
N SER A 95 -74.28 -41.85 -21.57
CA SER A 95 -73.82 -41.08 -20.40
C SER A 95 -74.95 -40.29 -19.70
N ALA A 96 -76.18 -40.83 -19.74
CA ALA A 96 -77.39 -40.14 -19.30
C ALA A 96 -77.79 -40.54 -17.87
N THR A 97 -78.55 -39.69 -17.19
CA THR A 97 -79.25 -40.05 -15.94
C THR A 97 -80.74 -39.91 -16.14
N VAL A 98 -81.51 -41.00 -16.03
CA VAL A 98 -82.97 -41.03 -16.17
C VAL A 98 -83.58 -41.43 -14.83
N ASN A 99 -84.13 -40.43 -14.15
CA ASN A 99 -84.81 -40.60 -12.86
C ASN A 99 -86.30 -40.84 -13.12
N GLY A 100 -86.66 -42.11 -13.35
CA GLY A 100 -88.02 -42.61 -13.58
C GLY A 100 -88.12 -43.70 -14.65
N ALA A 101 -89.33 -44.25 -14.82
CA ALA A 101 -89.59 -45.48 -15.57
C ALA A 101 -89.46 -45.37 -17.09
N ILE A 102 -89.06 -46.49 -17.71
CA ILE A 102 -89.02 -46.68 -19.18
C ILE A 102 -89.86 -47.92 -19.52
N THR A 103 -90.84 -47.80 -20.40
CA THR A 103 -91.76 -48.90 -20.73
C THR A 103 -92.12 -48.95 -22.21
N THR A 104 -92.54 -50.14 -22.65
CA THR A 104 -93.00 -50.46 -24.01
C THR A 104 -94.27 -51.33 -23.93
N GLU A 105 -95.04 -51.42 -25.02
CA GLU A 105 -96.28 -52.22 -25.05
C GLU A 105 -96.16 -53.49 -25.92
N TRP A 106 -97.05 -54.45 -25.69
CA TRP A 106 -97.14 -55.77 -26.36
C TRP A 106 -97.18 -55.74 -27.90
N ASN A 107 -97.44 -54.58 -28.51
CA ASN A 107 -97.50 -54.35 -29.96
C ASN A 107 -96.30 -53.55 -30.51
N SER A 108 -95.27 -53.33 -29.67
CA SER A 108 -94.10 -52.50 -29.99
C SER A 108 -92.91 -53.32 -30.46
N ASP A 109 -92.06 -52.69 -31.27
CA ASP A 109 -90.83 -53.21 -31.90
C ASP A 109 -89.76 -52.11 -31.79
N VAL A 110 -89.52 -51.68 -30.55
CA VAL A 110 -88.67 -50.54 -30.17
C VAL A 110 -87.22 -50.97 -30.01
N ASP A 111 -86.28 -50.14 -30.46
CA ASP A 111 -84.86 -50.25 -30.09
C ASP A 111 -84.54 -49.27 -28.95
N LEU A 112 -84.28 -49.80 -27.74
CA LEU A 112 -83.84 -49.05 -26.55
C LEU A 112 -82.34 -49.28 -26.35
N THR A 113 -81.52 -48.26 -26.58
CA THR A 113 -80.08 -48.27 -26.30
C THR A 113 -79.80 -47.51 -25.02
N VAL A 114 -79.06 -48.14 -24.08
CA VAL A 114 -78.66 -47.55 -22.81
C VAL A 114 -77.18 -47.83 -22.61
N THR A 115 -76.34 -46.80 -22.65
CA THR A 115 -74.87 -46.92 -22.66
C THR A 115 -74.28 -45.98 -21.61
N ASP A 116 -73.45 -46.52 -20.71
CA ASP A 116 -72.77 -45.79 -19.63
C ASP A 116 -73.69 -44.88 -18.79
N SER A 117 -74.96 -45.27 -18.68
CA SER A 117 -76.05 -44.44 -18.15
C SER A 117 -76.60 -44.96 -16.83
N LEU A 118 -77.28 -44.10 -16.08
CA LEU A 118 -77.99 -44.40 -14.84
C LEU A 118 -79.50 -44.34 -15.10
N VAL A 119 -80.24 -45.43 -14.89
CA VAL A 119 -81.72 -45.46 -14.92
C VAL A 119 -82.21 -45.91 -13.55
N THR A 120 -83.03 -45.10 -12.86
CA THR A 120 -83.41 -45.38 -11.45
C THR A 120 -84.44 -46.49 -11.27
N ASP A 121 -85.20 -46.77 -12.32
CA ASP A 121 -86.39 -47.62 -12.32
C ASP A 121 -86.18 -48.78 -13.30
N THR A 122 -86.84 -49.92 -13.05
CA THR A 122 -86.82 -51.10 -13.94
C THR A 122 -87.40 -50.77 -15.33
N PRO A 123 -86.64 -50.90 -16.43
CA PRO A 123 -87.15 -50.82 -17.78
C PRO A 123 -87.96 -52.08 -18.14
N VAL A 124 -89.12 -51.89 -18.76
CA VAL A 124 -90.04 -52.98 -19.15
C VAL A 124 -90.10 -53.09 -20.67
N LEU A 125 -89.62 -54.24 -21.18
CA LEU A 125 -89.53 -54.53 -22.61
C LEU A 125 -90.57 -55.57 -23.04
N ALA A 126 -91.42 -55.19 -23.99
CA ALA A 126 -92.60 -55.93 -24.45
C ALA A 126 -92.70 -55.96 -25.98
N GLY A 127 -93.63 -56.77 -26.50
CA GLY A 127 -93.81 -56.98 -27.94
C GLY A 127 -92.63 -57.72 -28.57
N THR A 128 -91.99 -57.13 -29.58
CA THR A 128 -90.74 -57.62 -30.21
C THR A 128 -89.55 -56.68 -29.99
N SER A 129 -89.66 -55.79 -28.99
CA SER A 129 -88.68 -54.73 -28.69
C SER A 129 -87.32 -55.29 -28.24
N ARG A 130 -86.26 -54.51 -28.47
CA ARG A 130 -84.87 -54.85 -28.16
C ARG A 130 -84.25 -53.81 -27.23
N GLY A 131 -83.75 -54.26 -26.09
CA GLY A 131 -82.91 -53.44 -25.22
C GLY A 131 -81.43 -53.77 -25.43
N TYR A 132 -80.56 -52.76 -25.46
CA TYR A 132 -79.11 -52.90 -25.55
C TYR A 132 -78.46 -52.11 -24.41
N PHE A 133 -78.14 -52.78 -23.31
CA PHE A 133 -77.63 -52.16 -22.08
C PHE A 133 -76.11 -52.36 -21.98
N THR A 134 -75.33 -51.29 -22.19
CA THR A 134 -73.86 -51.28 -22.14
C THR A 134 -73.41 -50.61 -20.85
N ASP A 135 -72.78 -51.38 -19.95
CA ASP A 135 -72.19 -50.90 -18.67
C ASP A 135 -72.94 -49.76 -17.96
N SER A 136 -74.26 -49.89 -17.92
CA SER A 136 -75.18 -48.95 -17.31
C SER A 136 -75.64 -49.45 -15.94
N TRP A 137 -76.16 -48.56 -15.09
CA TRP A 137 -76.80 -48.93 -13.82
C TRP A 137 -78.32 -48.99 -14.00
N VAL A 138 -78.93 -50.12 -13.61
CA VAL A 138 -80.37 -50.40 -13.73
C VAL A 138 -80.82 -51.37 -12.61
N PRO A 139 -81.97 -51.17 -11.92
CA PRO A 139 -82.40 -52.05 -10.81
C PRO A 139 -82.68 -53.51 -11.21
N SER A 140 -83.40 -53.70 -12.32
CA SER A 140 -83.58 -54.95 -13.06
C SER A 140 -83.93 -54.60 -14.51
N VAL A 141 -83.87 -55.58 -15.41
CA VAL A 141 -84.39 -55.45 -16.78
C VAL A 141 -85.46 -56.50 -17.00
N ASP A 142 -86.71 -56.06 -17.12
CA ASP A 142 -87.88 -56.94 -17.19
C ASP A 142 -88.31 -57.12 -18.66
N VAL A 143 -88.57 -58.37 -19.06
CA VAL A 143 -88.76 -58.75 -20.47
C VAL A 143 -89.99 -59.67 -20.61
N THR A 144 -90.95 -59.28 -21.46
CA THR A 144 -92.19 -59.99 -21.76
C THR A 144 -92.34 -60.31 -23.26
N ASP A 145 -93.38 -61.05 -23.61
CA ASP A 145 -93.76 -61.39 -25.00
C ASP A 145 -92.61 -62.06 -25.79
N ASP A 146 -92.21 -61.50 -26.93
CA ASP A 146 -91.07 -61.93 -27.76
C ASP A 146 -89.89 -60.94 -27.69
N ALA A 147 -89.86 -60.05 -26.70
CA ALA A 147 -88.83 -59.04 -26.52
C ALA A 147 -87.49 -59.64 -26.02
N ILE A 148 -86.41 -58.90 -26.23
CA ILE A 148 -85.04 -59.34 -25.90
C ILE A 148 -84.25 -58.18 -25.28
N ALA A 149 -83.54 -58.43 -24.18
CA ALA A 149 -82.51 -57.52 -23.66
C ALA A 149 -81.12 -58.13 -23.85
N HIS A 150 -80.24 -57.40 -24.54
CA HIS A 150 -78.83 -57.71 -24.71
C HIS A 150 -78.01 -56.88 -23.71
N ILE A 151 -77.28 -57.55 -22.83
CA ILE A 151 -76.45 -56.94 -21.79
C ILE A 151 -74.99 -56.99 -22.23
N TYR A 152 -74.40 -55.81 -22.45
CA TYR A 152 -73.05 -55.60 -22.93
C TYR A 152 -72.13 -55.06 -21.82
N ARG A 153 -70.85 -55.37 -21.97
CA ARG A 153 -69.73 -54.84 -21.18
C ARG A 153 -68.71 -54.21 -22.11
N TRP A 154 -68.06 -53.15 -21.67
CA TRP A 154 -66.82 -52.70 -22.26
C TRP A 154 -65.68 -53.64 -21.86
N ILE A 155 -64.80 -53.91 -22.82
CA ILE A 155 -63.45 -54.37 -22.53
C ILE A 155 -62.52 -53.23 -22.91
N ASN A 156 -61.80 -52.69 -21.93
CA ASN A 156 -60.81 -51.64 -22.11
C ASN A 156 -59.44 -52.30 -22.25
N VAL A 157 -58.90 -52.27 -23.45
CA VAL A 157 -57.61 -52.88 -23.80
C VAL A 157 -56.57 -51.78 -23.89
N GLN A 158 -55.71 -51.68 -22.87
CA GLN A 158 -54.52 -50.86 -22.92
C GLN A 158 -53.50 -51.55 -23.81
N VAL A 159 -53.22 -50.98 -24.98
CA VAL A 159 -52.13 -51.40 -25.86
C VAL A 159 -50.87 -50.64 -25.46
N GLN A 160 -49.74 -51.36 -25.42
CA GLN A 160 -48.42 -50.85 -25.07
C GLN A 160 -47.35 -51.28 -26.07
N ASP A 161 -46.27 -50.50 -26.14
CA ASP A 161 -45.07 -50.81 -26.89
C ASP A 161 -44.04 -51.62 -26.06
N GLY A 162 -42.86 -51.90 -26.60
CA GLY A 162 -41.81 -52.68 -25.95
C GLY A 162 -41.24 -52.04 -24.68
N ALA A 163 -41.34 -50.71 -24.56
CA ALA A 163 -40.97 -49.98 -23.34
C ALA A 163 -42.08 -50.03 -22.26
N GLY A 164 -43.28 -50.50 -22.61
CA GLY A 164 -44.46 -50.46 -21.76
C GLY A 164 -45.17 -49.10 -21.80
N MET A 165 -44.81 -48.23 -22.74
CA MET A 165 -45.49 -46.95 -22.93
C MET A 165 -46.79 -47.14 -23.72
N PRO A 166 -47.79 -46.27 -23.57
CA PRO A 166 -49.04 -46.38 -24.31
C PRO A 166 -48.82 -46.33 -25.83
N LEU A 167 -49.44 -47.26 -26.56
CA LEU A 167 -49.36 -47.34 -28.02
C LEU A 167 -50.72 -47.06 -28.69
N PRO A 168 -50.95 -45.84 -29.19
CA PRO A 168 -52.11 -45.51 -30.01
C PRO A 168 -52.08 -46.14 -31.41
N SER A 169 -53.19 -46.01 -32.13
CA SER A 169 -53.36 -46.46 -33.53
C SER A 169 -53.22 -47.97 -33.77
N ALA A 170 -53.33 -48.80 -32.74
CA ALA A 170 -53.43 -50.25 -32.87
C ALA A 170 -54.91 -50.66 -32.99
N ASP A 171 -55.23 -51.47 -34.00
CA ASP A 171 -56.55 -52.05 -34.20
C ASP A 171 -56.78 -53.18 -33.18
N VAL A 172 -57.86 -53.09 -32.39
CA VAL A 172 -58.27 -54.12 -31.42
C VAL A 172 -59.64 -54.65 -31.79
N SER A 173 -59.78 -55.97 -31.90
CA SER A 173 -61.03 -56.64 -32.26
C SER A 173 -61.30 -57.84 -31.35
N ILE A 174 -62.57 -58.19 -31.16
CA ILE A 174 -62.95 -59.36 -30.35
C ILE A 174 -63.79 -60.37 -31.15
N ARG A 175 -63.71 -61.63 -30.76
CA ARG A 175 -64.60 -62.71 -31.26
C ARG A 175 -65.00 -63.62 -30.11
N GLN A 176 -66.25 -64.10 -30.12
CA GLN A 176 -66.76 -65.01 -29.09
C GLN A 176 -65.94 -66.31 -29.05
N TYR A 177 -65.51 -66.69 -27.85
CA TYR A 177 -64.50 -67.73 -27.61
C TYR A 177 -64.85 -69.11 -28.20
N VAL A 178 -66.13 -69.47 -28.21
CA VAL A 178 -66.61 -70.81 -28.66
C VAL A 178 -67.19 -70.79 -30.07
N SER A 179 -67.90 -69.72 -30.46
CA SER A 179 -68.61 -69.65 -31.73
C SER A 179 -67.77 -69.04 -32.86
N GLY A 180 -66.69 -68.33 -32.53
CA GLY A 180 -65.87 -67.57 -33.48
C GLY A 180 -66.57 -66.33 -34.06
N VAL A 181 -67.79 -66.00 -33.60
CA VAL A 181 -68.58 -64.86 -34.09
C VAL A 181 -67.87 -63.55 -33.69
N PRO A 182 -67.58 -62.63 -34.64
CA PRO A 182 -67.03 -61.32 -34.33
C PRO A 182 -67.92 -60.51 -33.39
N GLY A 183 -67.30 -59.76 -32.47
CA GLY A 183 -67.95 -58.78 -31.60
C GLY A 183 -67.54 -57.35 -31.99
N GLY A 184 -67.37 -56.48 -31.01
CA GLY A 184 -66.88 -55.12 -31.23
C GLY A 184 -65.41 -55.03 -31.66
N SER A 185 -65.06 -53.88 -32.23
CA SER A 185 -63.69 -53.48 -32.57
C SER A 185 -63.52 -51.98 -32.32
N ALA A 186 -62.32 -51.57 -31.92
CA ALA A 186 -61.93 -50.19 -31.67
C ALA A 186 -60.43 -50.02 -31.92
N VAL A 187 -59.98 -48.79 -32.15
CA VAL A 187 -58.57 -48.44 -32.28
C VAL A 187 -58.07 -47.89 -30.93
N SER A 188 -56.83 -48.16 -30.55
CA SER A 188 -56.24 -47.55 -29.36
C SER A 188 -56.09 -46.04 -29.51
N SER A 189 -56.60 -45.30 -28.53
CA SER A 189 -56.82 -43.84 -28.61
C SER A 189 -55.52 -43.03 -28.48
N GLU A 190 -55.42 -41.94 -29.26
CA GLU A 190 -54.38 -40.89 -29.11
C GLU A 190 -54.75 -39.80 -28.09
N SER A 191 -55.93 -39.90 -27.45
CA SER A 191 -56.42 -38.87 -26.52
C SER A 191 -55.82 -39.06 -25.13
N GLU A 192 -55.29 -37.99 -24.54
CA GLU A 192 -54.63 -37.96 -23.21
C GLU A 192 -55.37 -38.78 -22.13
N GLY A 193 -56.69 -38.59 -21.98
CA GLY A 193 -57.50 -39.30 -20.98
C GLY A 193 -57.83 -40.77 -21.28
N SER A 194 -57.38 -41.32 -22.41
CA SER A 194 -57.58 -42.72 -22.82
C SER A 194 -56.39 -43.26 -23.63
N LEU A 195 -55.20 -42.73 -23.40
CA LEU A 195 -54.05 -42.93 -24.28
C LEU A 195 -53.64 -44.41 -24.38
N GLY A 196 -53.55 -44.93 -25.60
CA GLY A 196 -53.30 -46.34 -25.88
C GLY A 196 -54.47 -47.29 -25.53
N VAL A 197 -55.62 -46.79 -25.07
CA VAL A 197 -56.78 -47.63 -24.72
C VAL A 197 -57.74 -47.79 -25.91
N ALA A 198 -58.11 -49.03 -26.21
CA ALA A 198 -59.21 -49.38 -27.11
C ALA A 198 -60.39 -49.96 -26.31
N SER A 199 -61.55 -49.31 -26.36
CA SER A 199 -62.78 -49.75 -25.66
C SER A 199 -63.70 -50.51 -26.60
N VAL A 200 -63.73 -51.84 -26.48
CA VAL A 200 -64.51 -52.74 -27.37
C VAL A 200 -65.78 -53.25 -26.68
N LYS A 201 -66.92 -53.15 -27.39
CA LYS A 201 -68.23 -53.59 -26.89
C LYS A 201 -68.38 -55.11 -27.01
N SER A 202 -68.64 -55.77 -25.88
CA SER A 202 -68.74 -57.23 -25.74
C SER A 202 -70.09 -57.65 -25.16
N GLU A 203 -70.70 -58.74 -25.65
CA GLU A 203 -72.01 -59.19 -25.19
C GLU A 203 -71.87 -60.21 -24.05
N ALA A 204 -72.25 -59.81 -22.84
CA ALA A 204 -72.11 -60.65 -21.65
C ALA A 204 -73.29 -61.60 -21.47
N THR A 205 -74.53 -61.14 -21.64
CA THR A 205 -75.73 -61.94 -21.37
C THR A 205 -76.92 -61.47 -22.20
N GLN A 206 -77.62 -62.42 -22.83
CA GLN A 206 -78.93 -62.18 -23.43
C GLN A 206 -80.04 -62.60 -22.45
N ILE A 207 -81.05 -61.76 -22.27
CA ILE A 207 -82.26 -62.01 -21.49
C ILE A 207 -83.45 -62.07 -22.45
N THR A 208 -84.25 -63.13 -22.36
CA THR A 208 -85.52 -63.27 -23.09
C THR A 208 -86.68 -63.42 -22.10
N ALA A 209 -87.91 -63.41 -22.63
CA ALA A 209 -89.15 -63.58 -21.87
C ALA A 209 -89.10 -64.73 -20.83
N LEU A 210 -89.85 -64.53 -19.73
CA LEU A 210 -89.79 -65.31 -18.49
C LEU A 210 -88.43 -65.20 -17.75
N GLY A 211 -87.64 -64.16 -18.03
CA GLY A 211 -86.37 -63.87 -17.34
C GLY A 211 -85.24 -64.86 -17.65
N ARG A 212 -85.31 -65.57 -18.78
CA ARG A 212 -84.30 -66.56 -19.18
C ARG A 212 -83.00 -65.86 -19.58
N ARG A 213 -81.92 -66.14 -18.85
CA ARG A 213 -80.58 -65.56 -19.06
C ARG A 213 -79.67 -66.56 -19.79
N THR A 214 -78.98 -66.11 -20.84
CA THR A 214 -77.98 -66.88 -21.59
C THR A 214 -76.65 -66.14 -21.58
N TYR A 215 -75.63 -66.71 -20.94
CA TYR A 215 -74.29 -66.12 -20.87
C TYR A 215 -73.51 -66.33 -22.17
N LEU A 216 -72.88 -65.26 -22.67
CA LEU A 216 -72.10 -65.23 -23.91
C LEU A 216 -70.68 -64.65 -23.73
N GLY A 217 -70.39 -64.07 -22.56
CA GLY A 217 -69.30 -63.12 -22.31
C GLY A 217 -67.85 -63.60 -22.38
N ASN A 218 -67.55 -64.76 -22.98
CA ASN A 218 -66.17 -65.21 -23.17
C ASN A 218 -65.69 -64.84 -24.58
N TYR A 219 -64.56 -64.14 -24.65
CA TYR A 219 -64.01 -63.57 -25.89
C TYR A 219 -62.52 -63.90 -26.06
N TRP A 220 -62.09 -64.01 -27.32
CA TRP A 220 -60.71 -63.73 -27.73
C TRP A 220 -60.64 -62.26 -28.12
N ILE A 221 -59.58 -61.59 -27.69
CA ILE A 221 -59.19 -60.24 -28.07
C ILE A 221 -57.94 -60.39 -28.93
N ASN A 222 -57.96 -59.81 -30.13
CA ASN A 222 -56.80 -59.74 -31.00
C ASN A 222 -56.44 -58.27 -31.22
N ALA A 223 -55.17 -57.92 -30.96
CA ALA A 223 -54.63 -56.61 -31.23
C ALA A 223 -53.63 -56.71 -32.40
N THR A 224 -53.67 -55.73 -33.30
CA THR A 224 -52.71 -55.59 -34.41
C THR A 224 -52.22 -54.16 -34.51
N TYR A 225 -50.91 -53.98 -34.55
CA TYR A 225 -50.27 -52.70 -34.87
C TYR A 225 -49.50 -52.82 -36.19
N THR A 226 -49.49 -51.77 -37.00
CA THR A 226 -48.82 -51.76 -38.31
C THR A 226 -48.10 -50.45 -38.52
N HIS A 227 -46.79 -50.51 -38.76
CA HIS A 227 -45.99 -49.38 -39.19
C HIS A 227 -45.18 -49.71 -40.44
N GLY A 228 -45.27 -48.88 -41.48
CA GLY A 228 -44.58 -49.07 -42.76
C GLY A 228 -44.94 -50.39 -43.46
N SER A 229 -44.10 -51.40 -43.29
CA SER A 229 -44.31 -52.78 -43.80
C SER A 229 -44.17 -53.86 -42.71
N ILE A 230 -44.14 -53.45 -41.44
CA ILE A 230 -44.04 -54.33 -40.28
C ILE A 230 -45.43 -54.45 -39.64
N HIS A 231 -45.82 -55.68 -39.32
CA HIS A 231 -47.09 -56.01 -38.70
C HIS A 231 -46.84 -56.76 -37.39
N TYR A 232 -47.34 -56.21 -36.29
CA TYR A 232 -47.29 -56.79 -34.95
C TYR A 232 -48.68 -57.32 -34.60
N THR A 233 -48.76 -58.46 -33.90
CA THR A 233 -50.05 -59.03 -33.47
C THR A 233 -49.91 -59.83 -32.17
N ASP A 234 -50.90 -59.70 -31.29
CA ASP A 234 -51.01 -60.40 -30.02
C ASP A 234 -52.49 -60.82 -29.79
N GLU A 235 -52.71 -61.85 -28.99
CA GLU A 235 -54.04 -62.43 -28.77
C GLU A 235 -54.21 -63.03 -27.37
N ILE A 236 -55.24 -62.55 -26.64
CA ILE A 236 -55.53 -62.94 -25.26
C ILE A 236 -57.03 -63.28 -25.07
N SER A 237 -57.33 -64.23 -24.19
CA SER A 237 -58.71 -64.62 -23.86
C SER A 237 -59.22 -63.92 -22.59
N VAL A 238 -60.41 -63.33 -22.64
CA VAL A 238 -61.04 -62.59 -21.53
C VAL A 238 -62.51 -62.99 -21.37
N GLY A 239 -62.95 -63.11 -20.12
CA GLY A 239 -64.36 -63.31 -19.76
C GLY A 239 -64.93 -62.08 -19.06
N VAL A 240 -66.02 -61.52 -19.58
CA VAL A 240 -66.70 -60.36 -19.00
C VAL A 240 -67.86 -60.79 -18.08
N LEU A 241 -68.17 -60.01 -17.05
CA LEU A 241 -69.13 -60.44 -16.03
C LEU A 241 -70.57 -60.50 -16.54
N PRO A 242 -71.32 -61.59 -16.24
CA PRO A 242 -72.72 -61.77 -16.63
C PRO A 242 -73.64 -60.69 -16.02
N TYR A 243 -74.90 -60.68 -16.47
CA TYR A 243 -75.96 -59.89 -15.85
C TYR A 243 -76.21 -60.32 -14.40
N SER A 244 -76.22 -59.33 -13.50
CA SER A 244 -76.61 -59.41 -12.09
C SER A 244 -77.86 -58.56 -11.83
N GLU A 245 -78.48 -58.72 -10.66
CA GLU A 245 -79.48 -57.79 -10.14
C GLU A 245 -78.99 -57.15 -8.83
N PRO A 246 -78.84 -55.81 -8.78
CA PRO A 246 -79.00 -54.86 -9.89
C PRO A 246 -77.95 -55.06 -10.99
N LEU A 247 -78.27 -54.55 -12.19
CA LEU A 247 -77.27 -54.35 -13.22
C LEU A 247 -76.45 -53.12 -12.83
N SER A 248 -75.14 -53.29 -12.66
CA SER A 248 -74.19 -52.19 -12.44
C SER A 248 -73.17 -52.14 -13.57
N PRO A 249 -72.54 -50.98 -13.84
CA PRO A 249 -71.35 -50.90 -14.68
C PRO A 249 -70.26 -51.87 -14.18
N ASN A 250 -69.58 -52.56 -15.10
CA ASN A 250 -68.54 -53.54 -14.80
C ASN A 250 -67.64 -53.83 -16.02
N ALA A 251 -66.97 -52.79 -16.51
CA ALA A 251 -66.00 -52.91 -17.60
C ALA A 251 -64.82 -53.83 -17.20
N SER A 252 -64.37 -54.64 -18.14
CA SER A 252 -63.17 -55.48 -17.97
C SER A 252 -61.93 -54.76 -18.49
N TYR A 253 -60.78 -54.95 -17.84
CA TYR A 253 -59.54 -54.26 -18.19
C TYR A 253 -58.45 -55.27 -18.56
N VAL A 254 -57.67 -54.94 -19.59
CA VAL A 254 -56.69 -55.82 -20.23
C VAL A 254 -55.48 -54.98 -20.62
N VAL A 255 -54.29 -55.56 -20.54
CA VAL A 255 -53.06 -54.98 -21.11
C VAL A 255 -52.55 -55.94 -22.18
N MET A 256 -52.15 -55.41 -23.34
CA MET A 256 -51.51 -56.14 -24.44
C MET A 256 -50.28 -55.35 -24.87
N GLN A 257 -49.15 -56.02 -25.06
CA GLN A 257 -47.85 -55.38 -25.26
C GLN A 257 -47.15 -55.97 -26.50
N PHE A 258 -46.48 -55.12 -27.29
CA PHE A 258 -45.66 -55.55 -28.42
C PHE A 258 -44.17 -55.34 -28.13
N ASP A 259 -43.51 -56.40 -27.67
CA ASP A 259 -42.10 -56.39 -27.21
C ASP A 259 -41.08 -55.80 -28.20
N ASP A 260 -41.37 -55.82 -29.51
CA ASP A 260 -40.49 -55.37 -30.61
C ASP A 260 -40.88 -53.97 -31.19
N VAL A 261 -41.63 -53.15 -30.45
CA VAL A 261 -42.05 -51.79 -30.85
C VAL A 261 -41.32 -50.75 -29.98
N PHE A 262 -40.48 -49.91 -30.57
CA PHE A 262 -39.71 -48.86 -29.89
C PHE A 262 -39.53 -47.62 -30.78
N PRO A 263 -39.40 -46.39 -30.21
CA PRO A 263 -38.94 -45.21 -30.94
C PRO A 263 -37.46 -45.32 -31.36
N ASP A 264 -37.02 -44.42 -32.24
CA ASP A 264 -35.61 -44.24 -32.67
C ASP A 264 -35.40 -42.75 -32.96
N LEU A 265 -34.83 -41.99 -32.02
CA LEU A 265 -34.70 -40.54 -32.13
C LEU A 265 -33.47 -40.17 -32.97
N THR A 266 -33.66 -39.28 -33.94
CA THR A 266 -32.54 -38.73 -34.73
C THR A 266 -32.65 -37.22 -34.89
N VAL A 267 -31.51 -36.51 -34.90
CA VAL A 267 -31.49 -35.08 -35.23
C VAL A 267 -31.44 -34.95 -36.76
N HIS A 268 -32.56 -34.52 -37.35
CA HIS A 268 -32.84 -34.64 -38.77
C HIS A 268 -31.86 -33.82 -39.63
N ALA A 269 -31.13 -34.49 -40.52
CA ALA A 269 -30.02 -33.89 -41.26
C ALA A 269 -30.38 -33.25 -42.62
N SER A 270 -31.68 -33.08 -42.93
CA SER A 270 -32.15 -32.65 -44.26
C SER A 270 -33.32 -31.66 -44.20
N PRO A 271 -33.19 -30.44 -44.76
CA PRO A 271 -31.97 -29.85 -45.31
C PRO A 271 -30.95 -29.57 -44.19
N PRO A 272 -29.64 -29.69 -44.44
CA PRO A 272 -28.62 -29.25 -43.48
C PRO A 272 -28.61 -27.71 -43.38
N PRO A 273 -28.23 -27.12 -42.22
CA PRO A 273 -27.68 -27.78 -41.01
C PRO A 273 -28.73 -28.50 -40.14
N GLN A 274 -28.27 -29.39 -39.25
CA GLN A 274 -29.12 -30.08 -38.27
C GLN A 274 -29.67 -29.14 -37.18
N VAL A 275 -28.91 -28.09 -36.87
CA VAL A 275 -29.33 -27.00 -35.97
C VAL A 275 -29.37 -25.70 -36.78
N GLU A 276 -30.56 -25.11 -36.86
CA GLU A 276 -30.87 -23.86 -37.55
C GLU A 276 -30.84 -22.67 -36.58
N PHE A 277 -30.55 -21.49 -37.12
CA PHE A 277 -30.52 -20.21 -36.40
C PHE A 277 -31.39 -19.19 -37.13
N ASP A 278 -32.16 -18.37 -36.41
CA ASP A 278 -32.96 -17.28 -37.00
C ASP A 278 -32.09 -16.09 -37.45
N VAL A 279 -31.01 -15.80 -36.73
CA VAL A 279 -30.01 -14.79 -37.08
C VAL A 279 -28.74 -15.47 -37.62
N ALA A 280 -28.42 -15.24 -38.89
CA ALA A 280 -27.28 -15.90 -39.55
C ALA A 280 -25.89 -15.33 -39.16
N SER A 281 -25.84 -14.11 -38.62
CA SER A 281 -24.59 -13.45 -38.22
C SER A 281 -24.84 -12.36 -37.14
N PRO A 282 -25.18 -12.76 -35.90
CA PRO A 282 -25.45 -11.86 -34.77
C PRO A 282 -24.19 -11.11 -34.31
N SER A 283 -24.37 -10.03 -33.56
CA SER A 283 -23.33 -9.36 -32.77
C SER A 283 -23.30 -9.92 -31.34
N PRO A 284 -22.20 -9.78 -30.59
CA PRO A 284 -22.18 -10.18 -29.18
C PRO A 284 -23.23 -9.41 -28.36
N GLY A 285 -24.12 -10.13 -27.68
CA GLY A 285 -25.25 -9.59 -26.93
C GLY A 285 -26.62 -9.70 -27.61
N ASP A 286 -26.68 -10.05 -28.91
CA ASP A 286 -27.95 -10.30 -29.60
C ASP A 286 -28.62 -11.60 -29.09
N GLU A 287 -29.95 -11.60 -28.98
CA GLU A 287 -30.74 -12.83 -28.77
C GLU A 287 -30.91 -13.59 -30.10
N VAL A 288 -30.71 -14.91 -30.07
CA VAL A 288 -30.76 -15.82 -31.23
C VAL A 288 -31.68 -16.99 -30.90
N GLY A 289 -32.67 -17.24 -31.74
CA GLY A 289 -33.48 -18.45 -31.74
C GLY A 289 -32.73 -19.62 -32.39
N ILE A 290 -32.36 -20.61 -31.57
CA ILE A 290 -31.77 -21.88 -31.99
C ILE A 290 -32.89 -22.90 -32.17
N THR A 291 -32.88 -23.67 -33.26
CA THR A 291 -33.89 -24.72 -33.52
C THR A 291 -33.23 -26.01 -34.02
N ALA A 292 -33.62 -27.16 -33.48
CA ALA A 292 -33.27 -28.48 -33.99
C ALA A 292 -34.53 -29.24 -34.42
N ARG A 293 -34.39 -30.08 -35.45
CA ARG A 293 -35.45 -30.98 -35.96
C ARG A 293 -35.19 -32.37 -35.40
N ILE A 294 -36.13 -32.92 -34.65
CA ILE A 294 -36.04 -34.28 -34.08
C ILE A 294 -37.02 -35.17 -34.81
N SER A 295 -36.51 -36.21 -35.47
CA SER A 295 -37.29 -37.28 -36.08
C SER A 295 -37.44 -38.44 -35.11
N ASN A 296 -38.55 -39.17 -35.22
CA ASN A 296 -38.67 -40.52 -34.67
C ASN A 296 -38.73 -41.49 -35.85
N ASP A 297 -37.60 -42.11 -36.18
CA ASP A 297 -37.44 -43.05 -37.29
C ASP A 297 -37.85 -44.50 -36.91
N GLY A 298 -38.26 -44.70 -35.64
CA GLY A 298 -38.68 -45.99 -35.08
C GLY A 298 -40.15 -46.35 -35.35
N THR A 299 -40.65 -47.34 -34.60
CA THR A 299 -42.03 -47.87 -34.72
C THR A 299 -42.91 -47.59 -33.50
N GLY A 300 -42.32 -47.25 -32.36
CA GLY A 300 -43.01 -46.83 -31.13
C GLY A 300 -43.11 -45.30 -31.03
N TYR A 301 -44.05 -44.82 -30.22
CA TYR A 301 -44.22 -43.38 -29.98
C TYR A 301 -43.17 -42.89 -28.98
N ALA A 302 -42.43 -41.83 -29.32
CA ALA A 302 -41.56 -41.15 -28.37
C ALA A 302 -42.38 -40.16 -27.55
N TRP A 303 -42.27 -40.20 -26.22
CA TRP A 303 -43.04 -39.38 -25.28
C TRP A 303 -42.12 -38.49 -24.44
N ASP A 304 -42.58 -37.27 -24.11
CA ASP A 304 -41.86 -36.29 -23.27
C ASP A 304 -40.37 -36.10 -23.64
N VAL A 305 -40.06 -36.08 -24.93
CA VAL A 305 -38.70 -36.05 -25.48
C VAL A 305 -37.98 -34.77 -25.07
N VAL A 306 -37.02 -34.89 -24.17
CA VAL A 306 -36.11 -33.80 -23.78
C VAL A 306 -35.09 -33.57 -24.89
N VAL A 307 -34.92 -32.32 -25.28
CA VAL A 307 -33.89 -31.88 -26.24
C VAL A 307 -33.05 -30.79 -25.59
N ALA A 308 -31.77 -31.07 -25.35
CA ALA A 308 -30.83 -30.12 -24.76
C ALA A 308 -29.90 -29.53 -25.82
N PHE A 309 -29.59 -28.25 -25.66
CA PHE A 309 -28.74 -27.47 -26.56
C PHE A 309 -27.49 -27.00 -25.80
N TYR A 310 -26.32 -27.18 -26.40
CA TYR A 310 -25.03 -26.89 -25.79
C TYR A 310 -24.13 -26.07 -26.70
N ASP A 311 -23.32 -25.19 -26.10
CA ASP A 311 -22.27 -24.41 -26.76
C ASP A 311 -20.91 -25.11 -26.59
N ASP A 312 -20.34 -25.60 -27.68
CA ASP A 312 -19.11 -26.38 -27.71
C ASP A 312 -17.87 -25.49 -27.83
N LEU A 313 -17.60 -24.76 -26.74
CA LEU A 313 -16.53 -23.77 -26.64
C LEU A 313 -15.12 -24.31 -27.02
N ASP A 314 -14.83 -25.56 -26.65
CA ASP A 314 -13.56 -26.26 -26.95
C ASP A 314 -13.56 -26.97 -28.31
N LYS A 315 -14.68 -26.91 -29.08
CA LYS A 315 -14.87 -27.57 -30.38
C LYS A 315 -14.60 -29.08 -30.34
N SER A 316 -15.05 -29.70 -29.26
CA SER A 316 -14.93 -31.11 -28.90
C SER A 316 -15.93 -32.03 -29.60
N THR A 317 -17.01 -31.46 -30.18
CA THR A 317 -18.22 -32.13 -30.69
C THR A 317 -18.90 -33.08 -29.69
N THR A 318 -18.68 -32.85 -28.39
CA THR A 318 -19.05 -33.76 -27.29
C THR A 318 -19.82 -33.02 -26.20
N ALA A 319 -21.15 -33.12 -26.18
CA ALA A 319 -22.03 -32.37 -25.28
C ALA A 319 -21.69 -32.50 -23.77
N GLN A 320 -21.07 -33.62 -23.34
CA GLN A 320 -20.61 -33.81 -21.95
C GLN A 320 -19.47 -32.87 -21.51
N LEU A 321 -18.87 -32.12 -22.44
CA LEU A 321 -17.82 -31.12 -22.20
C LEU A 321 -18.25 -29.68 -22.58
N SER A 322 -19.46 -29.51 -23.10
CA SER A 322 -20.00 -28.26 -23.64
C SER A 322 -20.88 -27.52 -22.61
N GLU A 323 -21.07 -26.21 -22.75
CA GLU A 323 -21.91 -25.42 -21.83
C GLU A 323 -23.40 -25.53 -22.19
N LEU A 324 -24.27 -25.86 -21.23
CA LEU A 324 -25.71 -25.99 -21.46
C LEU A 324 -26.35 -24.62 -21.68
N ILE A 325 -26.88 -24.37 -22.87
CA ILE A 325 -27.68 -23.19 -23.22
C ILE A 325 -29.07 -23.29 -22.60
N GLY A 326 -29.69 -24.46 -22.73
CA GLY A 326 -31.05 -24.73 -22.26
C GLY A 326 -31.61 -26.01 -22.87
N SER A 327 -32.86 -26.30 -22.55
CA SER A 327 -33.57 -27.46 -23.10
C SER A 327 -35.04 -27.16 -23.37
N ALA A 328 -35.63 -27.92 -24.29
CA ALA A 328 -37.05 -27.96 -24.59
C ALA A 328 -37.57 -29.39 -24.42
N VAL A 329 -38.89 -29.56 -24.28
CA VAL A 329 -39.55 -30.86 -24.21
C VAL A 329 -40.59 -30.95 -25.33
N ILE A 330 -40.52 -32.00 -26.13
CA ILE A 330 -41.52 -32.31 -27.16
C ILE A 330 -42.45 -33.40 -26.58
N PRO A 331 -43.73 -33.12 -26.26
CA PRO A 331 -44.57 -34.06 -25.54
C PRO A 331 -44.80 -35.41 -26.23
N MET A 332 -44.77 -35.44 -27.56
CA MET A 332 -44.94 -36.64 -28.38
C MET A 332 -44.27 -36.46 -29.75
N ILE A 333 -43.62 -37.50 -30.25
CA ILE A 333 -43.22 -37.64 -31.67
C ILE A 333 -43.71 -39.01 -32.17
N ARG A 334 -44.66 -39.02 -33.12
CA ARG A 334 -45.20 -40.25 -33.71
C ARG A 334 -44.13 -40.99 -34.52
N PRO A 335 -44.26 -42.31 -34.71
CA PRO A 335 -43.46 -43.06 -35.69
C PRO A 335 -43.48 -42.41 -37.09
N GLY A 336 -42.31 -42.07 -37.61
CA GLY A 336 -42.12 -41.37 -38.90
C GLY A 336 -42.45 -39.87 -38.88
N GLU A 337 -42.72 -39.26 -37.74
CA GLU A 337 -42.91 -37.81 -37.59
C GLU A 337 -41.57 -37.09 -37.35
N THR A 338 -41.54 -35.78 -37.61
CA THR A 338 -40.42 -34.90 -37.24
C THR A 338 -40.98 -33.63 -36.62
N GLN A 339 -40.57 -33.36 -35.39
CA GLN A 339 -40.96 -32.20 -34.58
C GLN A 339 -39.78 -31.24 -34.41
N THR A 340 -40.03 -30.03 -33.92
CA THR A 340 -38.99 -29.01 -33.68
C THR A 340 -38.87 -28.67 -32.20
N ALA A 341 -37.65 -28.74 -31.68
CA ALA A 341 -37.28 -28.14 -30.41
C ALA A 341 -36.55 -26.81 -30.66
N SER A 342 -36.83 -25.79 -29.85
CA SER A 342 -36.20 -24.47 -29.96
C SER A 342 -35.87 -23.87 -28.59
N VAL A 343 -34.78 -23.13 -28.51
CA VAL A 343 -34.34 -22.36 -27.33
C VAL A 343 -33.79 -21.00 -27.75
N THR A 344 -33.70 -20.05 -26.82
CA THR A 344 -33.03 -18.76 -27.05
C THR A 344 -31.63 -18.79 -26.45
N TRP A 345 -30.64 -18.35 -27.23
CA TRP A 345 -29.24 -18.14 -26.82
C TRP A 345 -28.92 -16.65 -26.92
N VAL A 346 -28.04 -16.15 -26.05
CA VAL A 346 -27.47 -14.80 -26.18
C VAL A 346 -26.08 -14.96 -26.79
N ALA A 347 -25.86 -14.36 -27.95
CA ALA A 347 -24.60 -14.52 -28.68
C ALA A 347 -23.42 -14.00 -27.83
N THR A 348 -22.47 -14.87 -27.50
CA THR A 348 -21.26 -14.50 -26.76
C THR A 348 -20.09 -14.21 -27.71
N THR A 349 -18.96 -13.75 -27.18
CA THR A 349 -17.74 -13.55 -27.98
C THR A 349 -17.03 -14.90 -28.21
N PRO A 350 -16.87 -15.38 -29.46
CA PRO A 350 -16.23 -16.66 -29.74
C PRO A 350 -14.74 -16.65 -29.39
N VAL A 351 -14.25 -17.77 -28.85
CA VAL A 351 -12.87 -17.87 -28.33
C VAL A 351 -11.84 -18.03 -29.46
N ASP A 352 -12.02 -19.00 -30.36
CA ASP A 352 -11.23 -19.18 -31.59
C ASP A 352 -11.92 -20.15 -32.58
N PRO A 353 -11.98 -19.92 -33.90
CA PRO A 353 -11.99 -18.65 -34.61
C PRO A 353 -13.43 -18.28 -34.99
N ASN A 354 -13.92 -17.11 -34.54
CA ASN A 354 -15.11 -16.39 -35.02
C ASN A 354 -16.46 -17.14 -35.09
N SER A 355 -16.58 -18.36 -34.57
CA SER A 355 -17.83 -19.11 -34.56
C SER A 355 -18.05 -19.96 -33.30
N HIS A 356 -19.32 -20.11 -32.95
CA HIS A 356 -19.80 -21.09 -31.98
C HIS A 356 -20.27 -22.34 -32.70
N VAL A 357 -20.07 -23.51 -32.08
CA VAL A 357 -20.57 -24.80 -32.56
C VAL A 357 -21.64 -25.23 -31.57
N ILE A 358 -22.89 -25.25 -32.01
CA ILE A 358 -24.02 -25.63 -31.17
C ILE A 358 -24.33 -27.10 -31.42
N ILE A 359 -24.44 -27.86 -30.34
CA ILE A 359 -24.85 -29.27 -30.34
C ILE A 359 -26.28 -29.33 -29.80
N ALA A 360 -27.19 -29.95 -30.55
CA ALA A 360 -28.49 -30.39 -30.04
C ALA A 360 -28.43 -31.91 -29.78
N VAL A 361 -28.96 -32.34 -28.63
CA VAL A 361 -29.05 -33.74 -28.22
C VAL A 361 -30.49 -34.03 -27.80
N ALA A 362 -31.15 -34.99 -28.46
CA ALA A 362 -32.39 -35.58 -27.97
C ALA A 362 -32.07 -36.73 -27.00
N ASP A 363 -32.92 -36.87 -25.98
CA ASP A 363 -32.71 -37.71 -24.79
C ASP A 363 -31.27 -37.70 -24.22
N PRO A 364 -30.80 -36.54 -23.72
CA PRO A 364 -29.43 -36.39 -23.22
C PRO A 364 -29.13 -37.20 -21.94
N ASP A 365 -30.16 -37.66 -21.23
CA ASP A 365 -30.05 -38.45 -19.99
C ASP A 365 -30.29 -39.97 -20.21
N ASN A 366 -30.69 -40.38 -21.44
CA ASN A 366 -30.97 -41.77 -21.85
C ASN A 366 -32.11 -42.40 -21.01
N GLU A 367 -33.21 -41.66 -20.81
CA GLU A 367 -34.40 -42.12 -20.06
C GLU A 367 -35.47 -42.82 -20.94
N ILE A 368 -35.45 -42.61 -22.26
CA ILE A 368 -36.31 -43.27 -23.25
C ILE A 368 -35.62 -44.56 -23.72
N ILE A 369 -36.39 -45.64 -23.87
CA ILE A 369 -35.87 -46.92 -24.42
C ILE A 369 -36.08 -46.92 -25.93
N GLU A 370 -34.99 -47.05 -26.69
CA GLU A 370 -34.98 -46.90 -28.14
C GLU A 370 -34.65 -48.22 -28.86
N SER A 371 -35.02 -48.36 -30.15
CA SER A 371 -34.50 -49.47 -30.98
C SER A 371 -33.01 -49.36 -31.26
N ASN A 372 -32.42 -48.20 -30.99
CA ASN A 372 -31.03 -47.86 -31.25
C ASN A 372 -30.56 -46.80 -30.24
N GLU A 373 -30.03 -47.26 -29.09
CA GLU A 373 -29.51 -46.46 -27.97
C GLU A 373 -28.19 -45.71 -28.31
N ALA A 374 -28.18 -44.96 -29.41
CA ALA A 374 -27.02 -44.26 -29.95
C ALA A 374 -27.26 -42.75 -29.98
N VAL A 375 -26.79 -42.07 -28.93
CA VAL A 375 -26.95 -40.62 -28.63
C VAL A 375 -27.38 -39.78 -29.84
N ALA A 376 -28.65 -39.40 -29.85
CA ALA A 376 -29.31 -38.65 -30.90
C ALA A 376 -28.82 -37.19 -30.94
N GLN A 377 -27.62 -36.97 -31.49
CA GLN A 377 -26.99 -35.64 -31.58
C GLN A 377 -26.85 -35.09 -33.01
N GLY A 378 -26.89 -33.77 -33.13
CA GLY A 378 -26.64 -33.04 -34.38
C GLY A 378 -26.09 -31.64 -34.12
N THR A 379 -25.46 -31.02 -35.12
CA THR A 379 -24.75 -29.75 -34.93
C THR A 379 -25.09 -28.65 -35.94
N GLY A 380 -24.85 -27.41 -35.52
CA GLY A 380 -24.89 -26.20 -36.36
C GLY A 380 -23.78 -25.24 -35.96
N THR A 381 -23.33 -24.40 -36.89
CA THR A 381 -22.26 -23.41 -36.64
C THR A 381 -22.78 -22.02 -36.93
N ILE A 382 -22.63 -21.11 -35.96
CA ILE A 382 -23.04 -19.70 -36.07
C ILE A 382 -21.81 -18.80 -35.97
N ILE A 383 -21.70 -17.83 -36.88
CA ILE A 383 -20.62 -16.85 -36.92
C ILE A 383 -21.08 -15.59 -36.21
N VAL A 384 -20.43 -15.22 -35.10
CA VAL A 384 -20.73 -13.97 -34.40
C VAL A 384 -19.85 -12.87 -34.98
N ARG A 385 -20.45 -11.75 -35.41
CA ARG A 385 -19.73 -10.60 -35.97
C ARG A 385 -18.98 -9.88 -34.86
N SER A 386 -17.68 -10.14 -34.73
CA SER A 386 -16.79 -9.22 -34.03
C SER A 386 -16.54 -7.97 -34.90
N LEU A 387 -16.66 -6.80 -34.29
CA LEU A 387 -16.30 -5.49 -34.84
C LEU A 387 -15.64 -4.66 -33.71
N PRO A 388 -14.80 -3.67 -34.04
CA PRO A 388 -14.34 -2.65 -33.10
C PRO A 388 -15.44 -1.62 -32.75
N ASP A 389 -15.15 -0.78 -31.75
CA ASP A 389 -15.93 0.41 -31.38
C ASP A 389 -14.95 1.47 -30.84
N LEU A 390 -14.44 2.34 -31.71
CA LEU A 390 -13.37 3.29 -31.39
C LEU A 390 -13.92 4.60 -30.85
N TYR A 391 -13.49 4.99 -29.65
CA TYR A 391 -13.95 6.24 -29.04
C TYR A 391 -12.89 7.00 -28.25
N VAL A 392 -13.20 8.27 -28.01
CA VAL A 392 -12.38 9.18 -27.20
C VAL A 392 -13.30 9.88 -26.18
N LEU A 393 -12.94 9.80 -24.90
CA LEU A 393 -13.77 10.27 -23.81
C LEU A 393 -13.54 11.77 -23.50
N SER A 394 -14.59 12.45 -23.05
CA SER A 394 -14.52 13.85 -22.61
C SER A 394 -14.04 13.96 -21.16
N GLY A 395 -12.73 14.12 -20.97
CA GLY A 395 -12.15 14.30 -19.63
C GLY A 395 -10.73 14.86 -19.64
N ILE A 396 -10.39 15.61 -18.58
CA ILE A 396 -9.05 16.20 -18.37
C ILE A 396 -7.93 15.18 -18.11
N ASN A 397 -8.28 13.89 -17.99
CA ASN A 397 -7.34 12.77 -17.89
C ASN A 397 -7.26 11.96 -19.20
N GLU A 398 -8.21 12.19 -20.12
CA GLU A 398 -8.35 11.48 -21.40
C GLU A 398 -7.62 12.23 -22.52
N VAL A 399 -7.71 13.56 -22.49
CA VAL A 399 -6.94 14.49 -23.32
C VAL A 399 -6.05 15.31 -22.41
N THR A 400 -4.74 15.16 -22.58
CA THR A 400 -3.70 15.71 -21.70
C THR A 400 -2.55 16.32 -22.49
N THR A 401 -1.70 17.10 -21.82
CA THR A 401 -0.48 17.70 -22.39
C THR A 401 0.72 17.35 -21.54
N SER A 402 1.89 17.16 -22.16
CA SER A 402 3.14 16.73 -21.48
C SER A 402 3.64 17.73 -20.43
N VAL A 403 3.18 18.98 -20.50
CA VAL A 403 3.34 20.00 -19.46
C VAL A 403 2.00 20.72 -19.30
N SER A 404 1.65 21.08 -18.07
CA SER A 404 0.46 21.85 -17.76
C SER A 404 0.76 22.85 -16.63
N PRO A 405 0.38 24.14 -16.76
CA PRO A 405 -0.28 24.75 -17.91
C PRO A 405 0.64 24.87 -19.15
N VAL A 406 0.04 25.09 -20.32
CA VAL A 406 0.77 25.30 -21.58
C VAL A 406 1.10 26.79 -21.76
N VAL A 407 2.26 27.09 -22.36
CA VAL A 407 2.70 28.47 -22.63
C VAL A 407 2.74 28.73 -24.14
N VAL A 408 2.34 29.93 -24.56
CA VAL A 408 2.31 30.33 -25.98
C VAL A 408 3.69 30.18 -26.65
N ASN A 409 3.70 29.75 -27.91
CA ASN A 409 4.88 29.43 -28.72
C ASN A 409 5.80 28.32 -28.17
N SER A 410 5.44 27.65 -27.07
CA SER A 410 6.13 26.43 -26.62
C SER A 410 5.58 25.18 -27.33
N THR A 411 6.44 24.24 -27.73
CA THR A 411 6.02 22.95 -28.27
C THR A 411 5.80 21.96 -27.13
N VAL A 412 4.58 21.42 -27.03
CA VAL A 412 4.20 20.39 -26.07
C VAL A 412 3.76 19.12 -26.81
N GLN A 413 3.81 17.95 -26.17
CA GLN A 413 3.08 16.79 -26.69
C GLN A 413 1.62 16.89 -26.20
N LEU A 414 0.69 16.84 -27.12
CA LEU A 414 -0.74 16.63 -26.88
C LEU A 414 -1.02 15.12 -26.98
N MET A 415 -1.72 14.58 -26.00
CA MET A 415 -1.86 13.15 -25.76
C MET A 415 -3.33 12.81 -25.52
N ALA A 416 -3.89 11.90 -26.33
CA ALA A 416 -5.30 11.49 -26.28
C ALA A 416 -5.42 9.97 -26.12
N LEU A 417 -6.22 9.52 -25.15
CA LEU A 417 -6.56 8.11 -24.97
C LEU A 417 -7.64 7.70 -25.97
N ILE A 418 -7.32 6.71 -26.79
CA ILE A 418 -8.19 6.12 -27.81
C ILE A 418 -8.59 4.74 -27.32
N HIS A 419 -9.87 4.57 -27.05
CA HIS A 419 -10.46 3.34 -26.52
C HIS A 419 -11.04 2.52 -27.67
N ASN A 420 -11.14 1.21 -27.48
CA ASN A 420 -11.84 0.30 -28.37
C ASN A 420 -12.77 -0.59 -27.52
N GLY A 421 -14.06 -0.30 -27.52
CA GLY A 421 -15.09 -1.08 -26.81
C GLY A 421 -15.46 -2.40 -27.50
N GLY A 422 -15.00 -2.60 -28.74
CA GLY A 422 -15.35 -3.76 -29.55
C GLY A 422 -14.44 -4.97 -29.33
N SER A 423 -14.91 -6.12 -29.83
CA SER A 423 -14.24 -7.42 -29.66
C SER A 423 -13.15 -7.72 -30.69
N ASN A 424 -12.96 -6.85 -31.70
CA ASN A 424 -11.84 -6.90 -32.65
C ASN A 424 -10.79 -5.82 -32.36
N THR A 425 -9.51 -6.16 -32.55
CA THR A 425 -8.40 -5.19 -32.58
C THR A 425 -8.45 -4.37 -33.87
N SER A 426 -8.51 -3.04 -33.74
CA SER A 426 -8.34 -2.12 -34.87
C SER A 426 -6.85 -1.90 -35.13
N LEU A 427 -6.44 -2.06 -36.38
CA LEU A 427 -5.07 -1.79 -36.84
C LEU A 427 -5.04 -0.50 -37.67
N GLY A 428 -4.01 0.32 -37.48
CA GLY A 428 -3.82 1.56 -38.24
C GLY A 428 -4.90 2.62 -38.04
N VAL A 429 -5.49 2.72 -36.84
CA VAL A 429 -6.48 3.74 -36.48
C VAL A 429 -5.88 5.12 -36.70
N VAL A 430 -6.51 5.91 -37.56
CA VAL A 430 -6.14 7.32 -37.81
C VAL A 430 -6.81 8.19 -36.76
N VAL A 431 -6.03 9.07 -36.13
CA VAL A 431 -6.54 10.13 -35.24
C VAL A 431 -6.07 11.46 -35.77
N GLU A 432 -6.99 12.42 -35.93
CA GLU A 432 -6.69 13.78 -36.37
C GLU A 432 -6.90 14.78 -35.23
N PHE A 433 -6.01 15.78 -35.18
CA PHE A 433 -5.97 16.82 -34.17
C PHE A 433 -6.16 18.20 -34.81
N TYR A 434 -7.09 18.97 -34.25
CA TYR A 434 -7.52 20.27 -34.71
C TYR A 434 -7.42 21.30 -33.56
N ASP A 435 -6.99 22.51 -33.87
CA ASP A 435 -6.85 23.65 -32.95
C ASP A 435 -7.69 24.82 -33.51
N GLU A 436 -8.67 25.30 -32.74
CA GLU A 436 -9.70 26.26 -33.22
C GLU A 436 -10.37 25.84 -34.55
N GLY A 437 -10.50 24.53 -34.76
CA GLY A 437 -11.05 23.93 -35.98
C GLY A 437 -10.08 23.85 -37.17
N ALA A 438 -8.84 24.33 -37.05
CA ALA A 438 -7.79 24.12 -38.05
C ALA A 438 -7.02 22.81 -37.77
N TYR A 439 -6.97 21.91 -38.74
CA TYR A 439 -6.14 20.70 -38.67
C TYR A 439 -4.66 21.06 -38.53
N PHE A 440 -3.94 20.41 -37.61
CA PHE A 440 -2.49 20.60 -37.44
C PHE A 440 -1.67 19.31 -37.38
N ALA A 441 -2.24 18.18 -36.93
CA ALA A 441 -1.50 16.92 -36.79
C ALA A 441 -2.38 15.67 -36.88
N THR A 442 -1.75 14.53 -37.13
CA THR A 442 -2.36 13.21 -37.07
C THR A 442 -1.44 12.21 -36.38
N ALA A 443 -2.02 11.22 -35.71
CA ALA A 443 -1.34 10.02 -35.22
C ALA A 443 -1.99 8.77 -35.84
N VAL A 444 -1.21 7.70 -35.98
CA VAL A 444 -1.69 6.38 -36.41
C VAL A 444 -1.26 5.35 -35.38
N LEU A 445 -2.18 4.52 -34.90
CA LEU A 445 -1.94 3.54 -33.85
C LEU A 445 -2.85 2.31 -33.96
N ASP A 446 -2.40 1.19 -33.40
CA ASP A 446 -3.23 -0.01 -33.25
C ASP A 446 -3.93 0.02 -31.87
N VAL A 447 -5.22 -0.32 -31.81
CA VAL A 447 -6.00 -0.34 -30.56
C VAL A 447 -6.61 -1.73 -30.38
N ALA A 448 -6.08 -2.48 -29.41
CA ALA A 448 -6.50 -3.84 -29.11
C ALA A 448 -8.00 -3.94 -28.76
N ALA A 449 -8.61 -5.10 -29.04
CA ALA A 449 -9.97 -5.40 -28.61
C ALA A 449 -10.16 -5.17 -27.10
N ASN A 450 -11.26 -4.53 -26.70
CA ASN A 450 -11.53 -4.11 -25.30
C ASN A 450 -10.37 -3.29 -24.66
N GLY A 451 -9.57 -2.61 -25.47
CA GLY A 451 -8.32 -1.98 -25.08
C GLY A 451 -8.32 -0.46 -25.16
N VAL A 452 -7.22 0.15 -24.72
CA VAL A 452 -6.94 1.58 -24.86
C VAL A 452 -5.48 1.79 -25.28
N ASN A 453 -5.23 2.73 -26.18
CA ASN A 453 -3.89 3.13 -26.59
C ASN A 453 -3.83 4.65 -26.84
N ILE A 454 -2.64 5.25 -26.86
CA ILE A 454 -2.46 6.69 -26.71
C ILE A 454 -1.94 7.37 -28.00
N ALA A 455 -2.79 8.17 -28.63
CA ALA A 455 -2.42 9.02 -29.74
C ALA A 455 -1.62 10.23 -29.20
N THR A 456 -0.43 10.47 -29.74
CA THR A 456 0.49 11.53 -29.27
C THR A 456 0.99 12.36 -30.44
N VAL A 457 0.84 13.69 -30.39
CA VAL A 457 1.29 14.63 -31.42
C VAL A 457 1.92 15.90 -30.82
N PRO A 458 2.90 16.52 -31.50
CA PRO A 458 3.42 17.82 -31.09
C PRO A 458 2.42 18.94 -31.43
N TRP A 459 2.16 19.83 -30.47
CA TRP A 459 1.32 21.02 -30.61
C TRP A 459 2.09 22.27 -30.16
N THR A 460 1.91 23.40 -30.86
CA THR A 460 2.54 24.69 -30.55
C THR A 460 1.51 25.81 -30.73
N PRO A 461 0.80 26.23 -29.68
CA PRO A 461 -0.17 27.31 -29.78
C PRO A 461 0.50 28.66 -30.07
N THR A 462 -0.12 29.47 -30.92
CA THR A 462 0.44 30.76 -31.37
C THR A 462 -0.24 32.00 -30.74
N SER A 463 -1.23 31.79 -29.88
CA SER A 463 -1.98 32.82 -29.16
C SER A 463 -2.11 32.52 -27.67
N VAL A 464 -2.37 33.56 -26.87
CA VAL A 464 -2.70 33.46 -25.44
C VAL A 464 -4.23 33.48 -25.31
N ALA A 465 -4.83 32.31 -25.16
CA ALA A 465 -6.28 32.09 -25.10
C ALA A 465 -6.59 30.71 -24.48
N ASP A 466 -7.87 30.45 -24.22
CA ASP A 466 -8.36 29.07 -24.19
C ASP A 466 -8.45 28.57 -25.64
N HIS A 467 -7.72 27.52 -25.98
CA HIS A 467 -7.72 26.89 -27.31
C HIS A 467 -8.65 25.67 -27.32
N VAL A 468 -9.66 25.66 -28.18
CA VAL A 468 -10.57 24.53 -28.38
C VAL A 468 -9.90 23.48 -29.25
N ILE A 469 -9.30 22.49 -28.59
CA ILE A 469 -8.73 21.31 -29.23
C ILE A 469 -9.84 20.33 -29.55
N LYS A 470 -9.97 19.94 -30.82
CA LYS A 470 -10.87 18.88 -31.28
C LYS A 470 -10.04 17.69 -31.75
N ILE A 471 -10.44 16.49 -31.33
CA ILE A 471 -9.82 15.21 -31.68
C ILE A 471 -10.87 14.35 -32.38
N ALA A 472 -10.50 13.75 -33.51
CA ALA A 472 -11.36 12.88 -34.30
C ALA A 472 -10.68 11.51 -34.53
N VAL A 473 -11.38 10.43 -34.21
CA VAL A 473 -10.94 9.03 -34.38
C VAL A 473 -11.63 8.43 -35.60
N ASP A 474 -10.86 7.77 -36.46
CA ASP A 474 -11.24 7.42 -37.84
C ASP A 474 -12.16 8.44 -38.55
N PRO A 475 -11.69 9.68 -38.75
CA PRO A 475 -12.47 10.71 -39.45
C PRO A 475 -12.74 10.39 -40.94
N GLY A 476 -12.19 9.30 -41.47
CA GLY A 476 -12.48 8.79 -42.80
C GLY A 476 -13.59 7.73 -42.85
N ASN A 477 -14.01 7.19 -41.69
CA ASN A 477 -14.95 6.07 -41.57
C ASN A 477 -14.53 4.86 -42.44
N LEU A 478 -13.25 4.51 -42.37
CA LEU A 478 -12.59 3.45 -43.14
C LEU A 478 -12.57 2.10 -42.39
N ILE A 479 -12.87 2.10 -41.10
CA ILE A 479 -13.04 0.93 -40.24
C ILE A 479 -14.55 0.71 -40.04
N GLU A 480 -15.03 -0.52 -40.20
CA GLU A 480 -16.43 -0.88 -39.89
C GLU A 480 -16.58 -1.06 -38.37
N GLU A 481 -17.49 -0.32 -37.73
CA GLU A 481 -17.62 -0.25 -36.27
C GLU A 481 -19.02 -0.67 -35.77
N LEU A 482 -19.12 -1.14 -34.53
CA LEU A 482 -20.40 -1.59 -33.94
C LEU A 482 -21.51 -0.52 -33.93
N VAL A 483 -21.15 0.76 -33.92
CA VAL A 483 -22.08 1.90 -33.76
C VAL A 483 -22.50 2.53 -35.10
N ASP A 484 -21.96 2.07 -36.24
CA ASP A 484 -22.12 2.73 -37.56
C ASP A 484 -23.54 2.63 -38.17
N LEU A 485 -24.45 1.86 -37.54
CA LEU A 485 -25.88 1.79 -37.92
C LEU A 485 -26.70 3.03 -37.50
N GLY A 486 -26.10 4.22 -37.45
CA GLY A 486 -26.66 5.41 -36.81
C GLY A 486 -26.39 6.78 -37.45
N ALA A 487 -25.62 6.86 -38.54
CA ALA A 487 -25.39 8.10 -39.30
C ALA A 487 -24.91 9.33 -38.48
N THR A 488 -24.08 9.13 -37.45
CA THR A 488 -23.05 10.08 -36.97
C THR A 488 -22.26 9.44 -35.81
N ASN A 489 -20.94 9.49 -35.88
CA ASN A 489 -20.02 8.85 -34.93
C ASN A 489 -19.93 9.69 -33.63
N TYR A 490 -20.94 9.56 -32.76
CA TYR A 490 -21.10 10.42 -31.56
C TYR A 490 -20.01 10.24 -30.48
N ASN A 491 -19.27 9.13 -30.51
CA ASN A 491 -18.21 8.74 -29.55
C ASN A 491 -16.78 8.89 -30.11
N ASN A 492 -16.60 8.92 -31.44
CA ASN A 492 -15.32 9.11 -32.12
C ASN A 492 -14.78 10.55 -32.06
N ASN A 493 -15.48 11.49 -31.40
CA ASN A 493 -15.14 12.91 -31.43
C ASN A 493 -15.24 13.58 -30.06
N VAL A 494 -14.18 14.31 -29.68
CA VAL A 494 -14.16 15.14 -28.47
C VAL A 494 -13.63 16.53 -28.77
N SER A 495 -14.17 17.54 -28.07
CA SER A 495 -13.62 18.89 -28.00
C SER A 495 -13.33 19.26 -26.54
N LEU A 496 -12.15 19.79 -26.27
CA LEU A 496 -11.71 20.26 -24.96
C LEU A 496 -11.01 21.61 -25.09
N ALA A 497 -11.33 22.56 -24.19
CA ALA A 497 -10.59 23.81 -24.09
C ALA A 497 -9.31 23.62 -23.27
N ILE A 498 -8.16 23.99 -23.83
CA ILE A 498 -6.85 24.01 -23.14
C ILE A 498 -6.39 25.46 -22.98
N THR A 499 -6.27 25.93 -21.74
CA THR A 499 -5.78 27.28 -21.44
C THR A 499 -4.30 27.43 -21.76
N VAL A 500 -3.97 28.29 -22.71
CA VAL A 500 -2.61 28.70 -23.06
C VAL A 500 -2.30 30.04 -22.39
N LEU A 501 -1.18 30.08 -21.67
CA LEU A 501 -0.73 31.25 -20.92
C LEU A 501 0.38 32.01 -21.65
N ASP A 502 0.52 33.29 -21.36
CA ASP A 502 1.74 34.04 -21.71
C ASP A 502 2.90 33.64 -20.78
N TYR A 503 4.13 33.97 -21.17
CA TYR A 503 5.33 33.76 -20.36
C TYR A 503 5.25 34.50 -19.01
N PRO A 504 6.02 34.07 -17.97
CA PRO A 504 6.11 34.78 -16.69
C PRO A 504 6.68 36.21 -16.86
N ASP A 505 6.63 37.01 -15.78
CA ASP A 505 7.24 38.34 -15.69
C ASP A 505 7.82 38.47 -14.27
N ILE A 506 9.14 38.34 -14.13
CA ILE A 506 9.81 38.21 -12.84
C ILE A 506 10.36 39.57 -12.42
N THR A 507 9.95 40.04 -11.26
CA THR A 507 10.40 41.31 -10.68
C THR A 507 11.10 41.09 -9.35
N ILE A 508 12.06 41.95 -9.00
CA ILE A 508 12.77 41.91 -7.73
C ILE A 508 12.73 43.27 -7.02
N SER A 509 12.53 43.25 -5.71
CA SER A 509 12.34 44.45 -4.88
C SER A 509 13.05 44.37 -3.54
N GLY A 510 13.42 45.51 -2.96
CA GLY A 510 14.37 45.63 -1.85
C GLY A 510 15.64 46.37 -2.30
N PRO A 511 16.86 45.89 -2.00
CA PRO A 511 17.15 44.91 -0.96
C PRO A 511 16.98 45.53 0.44
N THR A 512 16.72 44.68 1.43
CA THR A 512 16.81 45.03 2.86
C THR A 512 18.07 44.39 3.44
N VAL A 513 18.74 45.08 4.36
CA VAL A 513 20.02 44.64 4.94
C VAL A 513 19.89 44.52 6.45
N THR A 514 20.42 43.42 7.00
CA THR A 514 20.47 43.15 8.44
C THR A 514 21.91 42.81 8.86
N PRO A 515 22.52 43.54 9.82
CA PRO A 515 22.03 44.76 10.47
C PRO A 515 21.80 45.91 9.48
N ALA A 516 20.88 46.82 9.82
CA ALA A 516 20.56 47.99 9.01
C ALA A 516 21.45 49.19 9.37
N GLY A 517 21.88 49.96 8.37
CA GLY A 517 22.77 51.10 8.54
C GLY A 517 24.23 50.72 8.31
N SER A 518 25.08 50.86 9.33
CA SER A 518 26.50 50.54 9.27
C SER A 518 26.86 49.30 10.10
N VAL A 519 27.86 48.55 9.64
CA VAL A 519 28.33 47.29 10.25
C VAL A 519 29.85 47.33 10.46
N PRO A 520 30.39 46.77 11.56
CA PRO A 520 31.83 46.59 11.71
C PRO A 520 32.41 45.65 10.65
N GLY A 521 33.58 45.96 10.08
CA GLY A 521 34.32 45.03 9.22
C GLY A 521 34.52 43.66 9.90
N GLY A 522 34.30 42.58 9.15
CA GLY A 522 34.26 41.20 9.66
C GLY A 522 32.89 40.73 10.19
N SER A 523 31.85 41.57 10.21
CA SER A 523 30.49 41.17 10.61
C SER A 523 29.75 40.43 9.49
N THR A 524 28.90 39.46 9.84
CA THR A 524 27.96 38.86 8.88
C THR A 524 26.86 39.86 8.50
N VAL A 525 26.66 40.05 7.21
CA VAL A 525 25.60 40.87 6.61
C VAL A 525 24.61 39.93 5.93
N VAL A 526 23.32 40.06 6.26
CA VAL A 526 22.22 39.36 5.59
C VAL A 526 21.52 40.34 4.65
N VAL A 527 21.27 39.93 3.41
CA VAL A 527 20.64 40.74 2.37
C VAL A 527 19.39 40.01 1.88
N THR A 528 18.21 40.60 2.05
CA THR A 528 16.93 40.01 1.63
C THR A 528 16.21 40.90 0.64
N ALA A 529 15.88 40.35 -0.53
CA ALA A 529 15.00 40.93 -1.53
C ALA A 529 13.75 40.06 -1.72
N LEU A 530 12.65 40.65 -2.18
CA LEU A 530 11.43 39.94 -2.55
C LEU A 530 11.36 39.80 -4.07
N VAL A 531 11.33 38.56 -4.54
CA VAL A 531 11.08 38.21 -5.95
C VAL A 531 9.58 37.94 -6.11
N SER A 532 8.97 38.43 -7.19
CA SER A 532 7.56 38.21 -7.51
C SER A 532 7.38 37.82 -8.97
N ASN A 533 6.40 36.96 -9.28
CA ASN A 533 5.92 36.74 -10.64
C ASN A 533 4.64 37.54 -10.89
N LEU A 534 4.61 38.35 -11.95
CA LEU A 534 3.51 39.26 -12.28
C LEU A 534 2.56 38.71 -13.37
N ASN A 535 2.90 37.58 -13.98
CA ASN A 535 2.19 36.98 -15.12
C ASN A 535 1.79 35.50 -14.85
N PRO A 536 0.86 34.92 -15.63
CA PRO A 536 0.14 33.71 -15.23
C PRO A 536 0.91 32.39 -15.36
N ALA A 537 1.96 32.30 -16.17
CA ALA A 537 2.75 31.07 -16.24
C ALA A 537 3.51 30.82 -14.92
N PRO A 538 3.38 29.63 -14.30
CA PRO A 538 4.07 29.30 -13.07
C PRO A 538 5.57 29.07 -13.31
N ILE A 539 6.37 29.35 -12.29
CA ILE A 539 7.83 29.23 -12.29
C ILE A 539 8.28 28.50 -11.03
N SER A 540 9.22 27.57 -11.14
CA SER A 540 9.67 26.75 -10.00
C SER A 540 10.97 27.23 -9.36
N LEU A 541 11.91 27.77 -10.16
CA LEU A 541 13.31 27.99 -9.80
C LEU A 541 13.96 29.23 -10.48
N PRO A 542 13.47 30.47 -10.30
CA PRO A 542 14.24 31.64 -10.74
C PRO A 542 15.59 31.71 -10.02
N GLU A 543 16.67 31.79 -10.80
CA GLU A 543 18.01 32.12 -10.30
C GLU A 543 18.05 33.60 -9.89
N VAL A 544 18.58 33.89 -8.70
CA VAL A 544 18.91 35.25 -8.26
C VAL A 544 20.39 35.31 -7.90
N LYS A 545 21.09 36.30 -8.44
CA LYS A 545 22.49 36.59 -8.09
C LYS A 545 22.61 37.87 -7.30
N LEU A 546 23.32 37.82 -6.18
CA LEU A 546 23.85 38.99 -5.48
C LEU A 546 25.29 39.22 -5.93
N TYR A 547 25.52 40.38 -6.51
CA TYR A 547 26.85 40.96 -6.71
C TYR A 547 27.11 42.00 -5.62
N TYR A 548 28.31 41.99 -5.04
CA TYR A 548 28.72 43.04 -4.10
C TYR A 548 30.13 43.55 -4.35
N ASN A 549 30.36 44.82 -4.03
CA ASN A 549 31.60 45.52 -4.33
C ASN A 549 31.89 46.67 -3.36
N TYR A 550 33.17 46.93 -3.10
CA TYR A 550 33.70 47.96 -2.21
C TYR A 550 34.93 48.68 -2.80
N THR A 551 35.20 48.50 -4.10
CA THR A 551 36.26 49.19 -4.87
C THR A 551 35.67 49.80 -6.15
N ASP A 552 36.35 50.79 -6.74
CA ASP A 552 35.94 51.42 -8.03
C ASP A 552 36.20 50.50 -9.26
N GLN A 553 36.09 49.18 -9.11
CA GLN A 553 36.33 48.18 -10.15
C GLN A 553 35.05 47.37 -10.45
N ALA A 554 35.17 46.30 -11.26
CA ALA A 554 34.07 45.36 -11.46
C ALA A 554 33.80 44.54 -10.18
N PHE A 555 32.57 44.04 -10.02
CA PHE A 555 32.15 43.28 -8.84
C PHE A 555 33.08 42.11 -8.54
N GLU A 556 33.72 42.12 -7.36
CA GLU A 556 34.72 41.14 -6.96
C GLU A 556 34.12 39.80 -6.49
N GLN A 557 32.82 39.77 -6.18
CA GLN A 557 32.15 38.62 -5.57
C GLN A 557 30.72 38.43 -6.12
N GLU A 558 30.35 37.17 -6.35
CA GLU A 558 29.03 36.72 -6.82
C GLU A 558 28.50 35.64 -5.85
N ILE A 559 27.23 35.74 -5.43
CA ILE A 559 26.53 34.69 -4.68
C ILE A 559 25.22 34.37 -5.39
N THR A 560 25.02 33.11 -5.77
CA THR A 560 23.85 32.62 -6.49
C THR A 560 22.88 31.89 -5.57
N LEU A 561 21.58 32.14 -5.72
CA LEU A 561 20.50 31.49 -4.98
C LEU A 561 19.33 31.18 -5.93
N ASN A 562 18.90 29.92 -5.96
CA ASN A 562 17.63 29.55 -6.60
C ASN A 562 16.51 29.76 -5.59
N VAL A 563 15.49 30.53 -5.97
CA VAL A 563 14.32 30.79 -5.11
C VAL A 563 13.22 29.79 -5.46
N TYR A 564 12.47 29.31 -4.45
CA TYR A 564 11.47 28.25 -4.61
C TYR A 564 10.06 28.75 -4.29
N GLY A 565 9.04 28.14 -4.90
CA GLY A 565 7.66 28.19 -4.41
C GLY A 565 6.76 29.29 -4.96
N PHE A 566 6.94 29.71 -6.22
CA PHE A 566 6.05 30.67 -6.87
C PHE A 566 4.76 29.99 -7.35
N THR A 567 3.64 30.68 -7.20
CA THR A 567 2.34 30.30 -7.76
C THR A 567 1.88 31.30 -8.81
N LYS A 568 1.04 30.82 -9.73
CA LYS A 568 0.35 31.61 -10.76
C LYS A 568 -0.24 32.91 -10.17
N ASP A 569 0.00 34.03 -10.86
CA ASP A 569 -0.52 35.38 -10.61
C ASP A 569 -0.20 36.00 -9.22
N SER A 570 0.62 35.37 -8.36
CA SER A 570 0.70 35.78 -6.94
C SER A 570 1.93 35.37 -6.13
N GLY A 571 2.83 34.52 -6.66
CA GLY A 571 3.99 34.05 -5.92
C GLY A 571 4.98 35.18 -5.58
N VAL A 572 5.13 35.50 -4.28
CA VAL A 572 6.16 36.39 -3.74
C VAL A 572 7.05 35.60 -2.79
N ALA A 573 8.36 35.54 -3.06
CA ALA A 573 9.31 34.72 -2.30
C ALA A 573 10.60 35.51 -1.95
N PRO A 574 11.15 35.35 -0.73
CA PRO A 574 12.33 36.08 -0.29
C PRO A 574 13.64 35.42 -0.78
N ALA A 575 14.36 36.11 -1.67
CA ALA A 575 15.76 35.80 -1.96
C ALA A 575 16.63 36.34 -0.81
N THR A 576 17.25 35.45 -0.02
CA THR A 576 18.05 35.83 1.15
C THR A 576 19.48 35.31 1.05
N PHE A 577 20.43 36.23 1.03
CA PHE A 577 21.86 36.00 0.93
C PHE A 577 22.55 36.36 2.24
N SER A 578 23.74 35.79 2.49
CA SER A 578 24.62 36.23 3.57
C SER A 578 26.07 36.28 3.12
N PHE A 579 26.77 37.35 3.49
CA PHE A 579 28.21 37.51 3.26
C PHE A 579 28.88 38.05 4.52
N VAL A 580 30.22 38.00 4.59
CA VAL A 580 30.99 38.63 5.67
C VAL A 580 31.52 39.95 5.15
N ALA A 581 31.23 41.04 5.86
CA ALA A 581 31.74 42.37 5.53
C ALA A 581 33.28 42.35 5.50
N PRO A 582 33.94 42.92 4.47
CA PRO A 582 35.39 43.01 4.44
C PRO A 582 35.94 43.83 5.61
N VAL A 583 37.19 43.59 6.00
CA VAL A 583 37.90 44.48 6.93
C VAL A 583 38.60 45.55 6.08
N LEU A 584 38.24 46.83 6.29
CA LEU A 584 38.66 47.95 5.46
C LEU A 584 39.30 49.06 6.32
N ASN A 585 40.32 49.72 5.78
CA ASN A 585 41.11 50.76 6.47
C ASN A 585 40.43 52.16 6.47
N ALA A 586 39.14 52.20 6.14
CA ALA A 586 38.29 53.39 6.14
C ALA A 586 36.82 52.97 6.10
N THR A 587 35.92 53.76 6.70
CA THR A 587 34.47 53.54 6.57
C THR A 587 34.06 53.69 5.10
N THR A 588 33.53 52.62 4.52
CA THR A 588 33.35 52.47 3.07
C THR A 588 31.95 51.92 2.76
N PRO A 589 31.20 52.50 1.79
CA PRO A 589 29.92 51.94 1.36
C PRO A 589 30.13 50.74 0.43
N VAL A 590 29.67 49.56 0.84
CA VAL A 590 29.57 48.37 -0.02
C VAL A 590 28.32 48.51 -0.88
N SER A 591 28.47 48.47 -2.20
CA SER A 591 27.37 48.44 -3.16
C SER A 591 26.86 47.01 -3.34
N LEU A 592 25.53 46.85 -3.38
CA LEU A 592 24.83 45.58 -3.56
C LEU A 592 23.96 45.66 -4.81
N VAL A 593 24.11 44.72 -5.75
CA VAL A 593 23.27 44.61 -6.94
C VAL A 593 22.70 43.20 -6.99
N LEU A 594 21.38 43.07 -7.01
CA LEU A 594 20.69 41.79 -7.11
C LEU A 594 19.99 41.70 -8.46
N ILE A 595 20.21 40.59 -9.17
CA ILE A 595 19.63 40.33 -10.49
C ILE A 595 18.89 38.99 -10.45
N VAL A 596 17.62 38.97 -10.84
CA VAL A 596 16.83 37.74 -11.07
C VAL A 596 16.79 37.37 -12.55
N ASN A 597 16.83 36.08 -12.88
CA ASN A 597 17.00 35.56 -14.24
C ASN A 597 18.15 36.27 -15.02
N PRO A 598 19.38 36.29 -14.47
CA PRO A 598 20.49 37.06 -15.03
C PRO A 598 21.00 36.52 -16.39
N THR A 599 20.61 35.30 -16.77
CA THR A 599 20.90 34.71 -18.08
C THR A 599 19.91 35.16 -19.15
N GLY A 600 18.68 35.48 -18.77
CA GLY A 600 17.58 35.80 -19.69
C GLY A 600 17.12 34.62 -20.56
N THR A 601 17.40 33.38 -20.14
CA THR A 601 17.13 32.17 -20.95
C THR A 601 16.33 31.08 -20.25
N ASP A 602 16.33 31.04 -18.91
CA ASP A 602 15.56 30.03 -18.16
C ASP A 602 15.00 30.61 -16.83
N PRO A 603 13.67 30.87 -16.75
CA PRO A 603 12.71 30.77 -17.85
C PRO A 603 12.89 31.90 -18.86
N ILE A 604 12.22 31.79 -20.00
CA ILE A 604 11.90 32.96 -20.83
C ILE A 604 10.76 33.72 -20.14
N GLU A 605 10.86 35.03 -20.08
CA GLU A 605 9.85 35.93 -19.50
C GLU A 605 9.51 37.09 -20.45
N THR A 606 8.37 37.75 -20.23
CA THR A 606 7.88 38.85 -21.07
C THR A 606 8.66 40.14 -20.90
N ARG A 607 9.41 40.32 -19.79
CA ARG A 607 10.01 41.61 -19.43
C ARG A 607 11.24 41.52 -18.52
N TYR A 608 12.42 41.74 -19.10
CA TYR A 608 13.72 41.72 -18.37
C TYR A 608 14.13 43.04 -17.68
N SER A 609 13.26 44.05 -17.64
CA SER A 609 13.63 45.44 -17.21
C SER A 609 13.35 45.74 -15.75
N ASN A 610 12.78 44.79 -15.02
CA ASN A 610 12.40 44.83 -13.60
C ASN A 610 13.19 43.80 -12.77
N ASN A 611 14.19 43.19 -13.40
CA ASN A 611 14.98 42.08 -12.90
C ASN A 611 16.14 42.52 -12.02
N ILE A 612 16.41 43.82 -11.89
CA ILE A 612 17.56 44.37 -11.19
C ILE A 612 17.13 45.31 -10.07
N VAL A 613 17.72 45.14 -8.89
CA VAL A 613 17.56 46.07 -7.76
C VAL A 613 18.91 46.32 -7.09
N ILE A 614 19.09 47.55 -6.59
CA ILE A 614 20.39 48.05 -6.09
C ILE A 614 20.19 48.61 -4.68
N GLY A 615 21.17 48.37 -3.80
CA GLY A 615 21.25 48.94 -2.46
C GLY A 615 22.69 49.06 -1.98
N SER A 616 22.89 49.37 -0.71
CA SER A 616 24.22 49.47 -0.09
C SER A 616 24.19 49.23 1.41
N VAL A 617 25.38 49.03 1.99
CA VAL A 617 25.62 48.96 3.44
C VAL A 617 26.96 49.63 3.76
N GLU A 618 27.03 50.43 4.84
CA GLU A 618 28.30 51.02 5.25
C GLU A 618 29.11 50.04 6.10
N VAL A 619 30.37 49.81 5.74
CA VAL A 619 31.29 48.99 6.53
C VAL A 619 32.28 49.90 7.25
N LEU A 620 32.32 49.82 8.57
CA LEU A 620 33.15 50.64 9.45
C LEU A 620 34.60 50.12 9.53
N ASP A 621 35.56 51.03 9.63
CA ASP A 621 36.92 50.70 10.11
C ASP A 621 36.85 50.19 11.56
N VAL A 622 37.66 49.18 11.87
CA VAL A 622 37.70 48.47 13.16
C VAL A 622 39.10 48.41 13.77
N ARG A 623 40.10 49.13 13.23
CA ARG A 623 41.47 49.19 13.79
C ARG A 623 41.51 49.81 15.21
N PRO A 624 42.57 49.57 16.00
CA PRO A 624 42.80 50.27 17.27
C PRO A 624 43.12 51.75 17.06
N ASP A 625 42.87 52.60 18.06
CA ASP A 625 43.15 54.05 18.04
C ASP A 625 43.62 54.45 19.44
N LEU A 626 44.92 54.60 19.63
CA LEU A 626 45.58 54.78 20.93
C LEU A 626 45.70 56.27 21.27
N ALA A 627 45.47 56.62 22.54
CA ALA A 627 45.46 58.02 22.94
C ALA A 627 45.94 58.27 24.37
N ILE A 628 46.54 59.44 24.58
CA ILE A 628 46.85 59.99 25.90
C ILE A 628 46.52 61.49 25.95
N ALA A 629 45.86 61.93 27.01
CA ALA A 629 45.55 63.34 27.24
C ALA A 629 46.35 63.91 28.42
N SER A 630 46.66 65.20 28.40
CA SER A 630 47.33 65.89 29.52
C SER A 630 46.59 65.74 30.85
N ASN A 631 45.26 65.60 30.82
CA ASN A 631 44.44 65.38 32.02
C ASN A 631 44.57 63.97 32.61
N ASP A 632 44.92 62.96 31.81
CA ASP A 632 45.15 61.59 32.28
C ASP A 632 46.55 61.39 32.89
N ILE A 633 47.47 62.36 32.74
CA ILE A 633 48.79 62.39 33.41
C ILE A 633 48.67 63.11 34.77
N TYR A 634 49.12 62.48 35.85
CA TYR A 634 49.19 63.09 37.19
C TYR A 634 50.34 62.53 38.03
N VAL A 635 50.79 63.27 39.04
CA VAL A 635 51.90 62.91 39.93
C VAL A 635 51.42 62.91 41.37
N GLN A 636 51.88 61.98 42.21
CA GLN A 636 51.49 61.90 43.62
C GLN A 636 52.67 61.73 44.58
N LEU A 637 52.51 62.29 45.78
CA LEU A 637 53.31 61.99 46.97
C LEU A 637 52.35 61.62 48.12
N GLY A 638 52.52 60.45 48.72
CA GLY A 638 51.65 59.98 49.81
C GLY A 638 50.15 59.92 49.44
N GLY A 639 49.82 59.62 48.17
CA GLY A 639 48.45 59.65 47.65
C GLY A 639 47.87 61.04 47.36
N THR A 640 48.60 62.12 47.67
CA THR A 640 48.20 63.49 47.32
C THR A 640 48.77 63.91 45.97
N ASN A 641 47.95 64.47 45.07
CA ASN A 641 48.44 65.00 43.80
C ASN A 641 49.44 66.14 44.01
N ARG A 642 50.54 66.15 43.25
CA ARG A 642 51.61 67.17 43.30
C ARG A 642 51.81 67.80 41.93
N THR A 643 51.94 69.12 41.90
CA THR A 643 52.33 69.92 40.72
C THR A 643 53.79 70.39 40.78
N GLY A 644 54.49 70.07 41.87
CA GLY A 644 55.90 70.33 42.07
C GLY A 644 56.36 69.83 43.43
N GLU A 645 57.66 69.60 43.58
CA GLU A 645 58.31 69.03 44.76
C GLU A 645 59.83 69.29 44.70
N THR A 646 60.57 69.13 45.80
CA THR A 646 62.02 69.41 45.86
C THR A 646 62.91 68.19 45.58
N PHE A 647 64.22 68.42 45.40
CA PHE A 647 65.25 67.39 45.20
C PHE A 647 65.21 66.30 46.29
N GLY A 648 65.50 65.06 45.93
CA GLY A 648 65.65 63.92 46.84
C GLY A 648 64.35 63.27 47.33
N LYS A 649 63.19 63.91 47.16
CA LYS A 649 61.88 63.29 47.43
C LYS A 649 61.50 62.29 46.32
N VAL A 650 60.65 61.31 46.64
CA VAL A 650 60.23 60.23 45.72
C VAL A 650 58.72 60.35 45.43
N VAL A 651 58.36 60.61 44.18
CA VAL A 651 56.98 60.80 43.73
C VAL A 651 56.56 59.72 42.73
N THR A 652 55.28 59.37 42.64
CA THR A 652 54.76 58.43 41.64
C THR A 652 54.06 59.18 40.53
N VAL A 653 54.49 59.00 39.29
CA VAL A 653 53.81 59.48 38.08
C VAL A 653 52.83 58.42 37.60
N TYR A 654 51.64 58.84 37.19
CA TYR A 654 50.56 58.02 36.65
C TYR A 654 50.10 58.55 35.29
N ALA A 655 49.64 57.64 34.42
CA ALA A 655 49.04 57.96 33.13
C ALA A 655 47.94 56.94 32.78
N ASN A 656 46.70 57.39 32.49
CA ASN A 656 45.72 56.51 31.85
C ASN A 656 45.87 56.58 30.33
N VAL A 657 46.21 55.46 29.69
CA VAL A 657 46.35 55.36 28.24
C VAL A 657 45.12 54.67 27.67
N TRP A 658 44.52 55.25 26.63
CA TRP A 658 43.29 54.79 26.01
C TRP A 658 43.54 53.98 24.73
N ASN A 659 42.57 53.14 24.38
CA ASN A 659 42.31 52.64 23.03
C ASN A 659 40.84 52.95 22.72
N MET A 660 40.61 53.92 21.83
CA MET A 660 39.31 54.42 21.36
C MET A 660 38.81 53.66 20.10
N GLY A 661 39.63 52.77 19.55
CA GLY A 661 39.36 52.06 18.30
C GLY A 661 38.39 50.88 18.44
N GLY A 662 38.16 50.19 17.32
CA GLY A 662 37.19 49.09 17.20
C GLY A 662 37.70 47.72 17.65
N SER A 663 39.02 47.53 17.81
CA SER A 663 39.65 46.25 18.14
C SER A 663 40.72 46.37 19.23
N ASN A 664 41.15 45.21 19.77
CA ASN A 664 42.11 45.14 20.87
C ASN A 664 43.56 45.34 20.39
N ALA A 665 44.21 46.42 20.83
CA ALA A 665 45.66 46.53 20.75
C ALA A 665 46.36 45.67 21.83
N THR A 666 47.53 45.12 21.50
CA THR A 666 48.37 44.36 22.43
C THR A 666 49.84 44.74 22.29
N ASN A 667 50.62 44.59 23.38
CA ASN A 667 52.06 44.92 23.42
C ASN A 667 52.38 46.40 23.11
N VAL A 668 51.42 47.31 23.32
CA VAL A 668 51.53 48.77 23.13
C VAL A 668 52.63 49.33 24.03
N ARG A 669 53.66 49.94 23.44
CA ARG A 669 54.75 50.56 24.19
C ARG A 669 54.33 51.94 24.72
N VAL A 670 54.36 52.11 26.04
CA VAL A 670 54.21 53.39 26.73
C VAL A 670 55.56 53.81 27.32
N GLN A 671 55.92 55.08 27.13
CA GLN A 671 57.14 55.72 27.62
C GLN A 671 56.77 56.89 28.53
N ILE A 672 57.50 57.08 29.63
CA ILE A 672 57.32 58.22 30.55
C ILE A 672 58.68 58.87 30.81
N GLY A 673 58.74 60.20 30.84
CA GLY A 673 59.95 60.93 31.18
C GLY A 673 59.69 62.38 31.59
N VAL A 674 60.78 63.13 31.82
CA VAL A 674 60.75 64.56 32.15
C VAL A 674 61.71 65.35 31.26
N ARG A 675 61.38 66.62 31.00
CA ARG A 675 62.20 67.62 30.29
C ARG A 675 62.05 69.00 30.93
N SER A 676 63.03 69.88 30.84
CA SER A 676 62.91 71.27 31.33
C SER A 676 62.12 72.14 30.35
N THR A 677 61.31 73.07 30.87
CA THR A 677 60.61 74.09 30.08
C THR A 677 61.23 75.47 30.32
N GLY A 678 62.21 75.83 29.47
CA GLY A 678 62.88 77.14 29.57
C GLY A 678 63.88 77.50 28.47
N PHE A 679 64.54 76.54 27.82
CA PHE A 679 65.59 76.82 26.82
C PHE A 679 65.17 76.46 25.39
N ALA A 680 64.78 77.48 24.63
CA ALA A 680 64.27 77.36 23.26
C ALA A 680 65.35 77.50 22.17
N THR A 681 66.53 76.89 22.35
CA THR A 681 67.56 76.80 21.31
C THR A 681 68.35 75.49 21.36
N VAL A 682 68.12 74.65 20.33
CA VAL A 682 69.14 73.91 19.57
C VAL A 682 70.08 72.96 20.35
N TYR A 683 69.83 71.64 20.19
CA TYR A 683 70.75 70.51 20.47
C TYR A 683 71.35 70.37 21.88
N ASN A 684 70.50 70.20 22.90
CA ASN A 684 70.55 69.04 23.82
C ASN A 684 69.47 69.14 24.91
N PHE A 685 68.27 68.65 24.61
CA PHE A 685 67.31 68.34 25.68
C PHE A 685 67.76 67.05 26.38
N THR A 686 68.19 67.14 27.63
CA THR A 686 68.31 65.96 28.51
C THR A 686 66.92 65.50 28.94
N SER A 687 66.19 64.89 28.00
CA SER A 687 64.97 64.14 28.31
C SER A 687 65.34 62.92 29.14
N ILE A 688 64.97 62.93 30.43
CA ILE A 688 65.27 61.85 31.36
C ILE A 688 64.07 60.91 31.38
N HIS A 689 64.26 59.65 30.98
CA HIS A 689 63.23 58.63 31.16
C HIS A 689 63.02 58.35 32.65
N ILE A 690 61.76 58.24 33.05
CA ILE A 690 61.36 57.97 34.43
C ILE A 690 60.87 56.52 34.48
N GLY A 691 61.78 55.61 34.78
CA GLY A 691 61.52 54.16 34.80
C GLY A 691 61.70 53.50 33.44
N ASN A 692 61.05 52.35 33.27
CA ASN A 692 61.19 51.48 32.11
C ASN A 692 60.19 51.83 30.99
N PHE A 693 60.32 51.16 29.84
CA PHE A 693 59.22 51.05 28.88
C PHE A 693 58.17 50.08 29.42
N TYR A 694 56.90 50.43 29.30
CA TYR A 694 55.76 49.62 29.71
C TYR A 694 55.05 49.07 28.47
N ASN A 695 54.85 47.76 28.40
CA ASN A 695 54.04 47.15 27.35
C ASN A 695 52.64 46.87 27.90
N VAL A 696 51.61 47.53 27.36
CA VAL A 696 50.22 47.35 27.77
C VAL A 696 49.41 46.60 26.71
N SER A 697 48.34 45.94 27.13
CA SER A 697 47.41 45.23 26.25
C SER A 697 45.98 45.50 26.71
N TYR A 698 45.08 45.72 25.76
CA TYR A 698 43.69 46.07 26.03
C TYR A 698 42.83 44.81 25.99
N SER A 699 42.06 44.57 27.06
CA SER A 699 41.14 43.43 27.16
C SER A 699 39.89 43.61 26.30
N SER A 700 39.55 44.85 25.95
CA SER A 700 38.43 45.24 25.10
C SER A 700 38.77 46.51 24.32
N PRO A 701 38.05 46.81 23.22
CA PRO A 701 38.10 48.13 22.58
C PRO A 701 37.45 49.18 23.50
N ASN A 702 37.60 50.46 23.16
CA ASN A 702 37.04 51.61 23.90
C ASN A 702 37.32 51.57 25.42
N ASN A 703 38.58 51.29 25.79
CA ASN A 703 39.01 51.04 27.18
C ASN A 703 40.35 51.72 27.48
N LYS A 704 40.76 51.79 28.75
CA LYS A 704 42.02 52.42 29.18
C LYS A 704 42.80 51.61 30.20
N VAL A 705 44.13 51.72 30.14
CA VAL A 705 45.08 51.07 31.04
C VAL A 705 45.84 52.13 31.85
N LEU A 706 45.93 51.93 33.16
CA LEU A 706 46.71 52.78 34.05
C LEU A 706 48.18 52.33 34.09
N VAL A 707 49.09 53.19 33.64
CA VAL A 707 50.54 53.03 33.77
C VAL A 707 51.03 53.88 34.95
N SER A 708 52.03 53.41 35.71
CA SER A 708 52.64 54.20 36.77
C SER A 708 54.14 53.90 36.96
N THR A 709 54.89 54.91 37.40
CA THR A 709 56.34 54.87 37.59
C THR A 709 56.77 55.70 38.80
N ALA A 710 57.76 55.22 39.55
CA ALA A 710 58.28 55.91 40.73
C ALA A 710 59.54 56.72 40.36
N TRP A 711 59.57 57.99 40.75
CA TRP A 711 60.61 58.95 40.44
C TRP A 711 61.24 59.53 41.71
N THR A 712 62.49 59.17 41.97
CA THR A 712 63.33 59.97 42.88
C THR A 712 63.77 61.23 42.15
N ILE A 713 63.39 62.40 42.66
CA ILE A 713 63.69 63.69 42.03
C ILE A 713 65.19 63.98 42.17
N ASN A 714 65.93 63.64 41.12
CA ASN A 714 67.38 63.79 41.00
C ASN A 714 67.80 65.11 40.32
N LEU A 715 66.86 66.06 40.17
CA LEU A 715 67.06 67.36 39.55
C LEU A 715 67.38 68.41 40.63
N THR A 716 68.60 68.94 40.61
CA THR A 716 69.04 69.98 41.57
C THR A 716 68.69 71.40 41.13
N THR A 717 68.47 71.63 39.84
CA THR A 717 68.11 72.95 39.30
C THR A 717 66.61 73.23 39.53
N PRO A 718 66.24 74.25 40.33
CA PRO A 718 64.83 74.63 40.48
C PRO A 718 64.31 75.32 39.22
N GLY A 719 63.02 75.09 38.91
CA GLY A 719 62.38 75.69 37.74
C GLY A 719 61.21 74.86 37.20
N SER A 720 60.71 75.26 36.03
CA SER A 720 59.63 74.58 35.33
C SER A 720 60.13 73.40 34.51
N TYR A 721 59.42 72.29 34.60
CA TYR A 721 59.63 71.07 33.84
C TYR A 721 58.29 70.56 33.28
N GLU A 722 58.36 69.64 32.32
CA GLU A 722 57.24 68.88 31.79
C GLU A 722 57.54 67.39 31.94
N ILE A 723 56.61 66.68 32.56
CA ILE A 723 56.52 65.23 32.48
C ILE A 723 55.78 64.89 31.18
N TRP A 724 56.35 64.02 30.36
CA TRP A 724 55.79 63.63 29.07
C TRP A 724 55.48 62.15 29.05
N VAL A 725 54.44 61.79 28.29
CA VAL A 725 54.01 60.41 28.05
C VAL A 725 53.83 60.21 26.55
N HIS A 726 54.45 59.14 26.03
CA HIS A 726 54.35 58.74 24.63
C HIS A 726 53.78 57.33 24.56
N VAL A 727 52.75 57.15 23.76
CA VAL A 727 52.04 55.90 23.51
C VAL A 727 52.35 55.49 22.07
N ASP A 728 52.63 54.20 21.88
CA ASP A 728 53.25 53.61 20.69
C ASP A 728 54.14 54.56 19.86
N GLY A 729 55.09 55.23 20.53
CA GLY A 729 56.00 56.19 19.91
C GLY A 729 56.99 55.61 18.89
N MET A 730 56.77 54.36 18.47
CA MET A 730 57.46 53.66 17.40
C MET A 730 56.59 53.46 16.15
N LYS A 731 55.27 53.74 16.21
CA LYS A 731 54.27 53.45 15.17
C LYS A 731 54.32 51.98 14.73
N SER A 732 54.15 51.10 15.72
CA SER A 732 54.23 49.63 15.58
C SER A 732 52.86 48.95 15.46
N ILE A 733 51.79 49.69 15.74
CA ILE A 733 50.39 49.39 15.43
C ILE A 733 49.92 50.39 14.35
N ASP A 734 49.06 49.94 13.45
CA ASP A 734 48.44 50.79 12.41
C ASP A 734 47.10 51.34 12.93
N GLU A 735 46.98 52.66 12.95
CA GLU A 735 45.94 53.39 13.67
C GLU A 735 45.20 54.37 12.74
N PRO A 736 43.87 54.60 12.89
CA PRO A 736 43.14 55.62 12.15
C PRO A 736 43.55 57.06 12.48
N ASN A 737 44.14 57.28 13.66
CA ASN A 737 44.69 58.55 14.13
C ASN A 737 46.06 58.29 14.75
N GLU A 738 47.01 59.17 14.48
CA GLU A 738 48.44 58.94 14.71
C GLU A 738 49.11 60.12 15.44
N ASP A 739 48.30 61.13 15.82
CA ASP A 739 48.71 62.41 16.43
C ASP A 739 48.23 62.56 17.90
N ASN A 740 47.30 61.71 18.36
CA ASN A 740 46.75 61.63 19.72
C ASN A 740 47.63 60.84 20.72
N ASN A 741 48.72 60.25 20.23
CA ASN A 741 49.61 59.35 20.97
C ASN A 741 50.63 60.05 21.91
N TRP A 742 50.67 61.39 21.99
CA TRP A 742 51.62 62.15 22.82
C TRP A 742 50.94 63.21 23.72
N ALA A 743 51.33 63.26 25.00
CA ALA A 743 50.89 64.31 25.92
C ALA A 743 51.97 64.73 26.94
N VAL A 744 51.81 65.94 27.51
CA VAL A 744 52.71 66.50 28.54
C VAL A 744 51.93 67.08 29.73
N LYS A 745 52.60 67.18 30.87
CA LYS A 745 52.07 67.71 32.13
C LYS A 745 53.12 68.58 32.83
N PRO A 746 52.84 69.86 33.13
CA PRO A 746 53.77 70.70 33.88
C PRO A 746 54.04 70.17 35.29
N PHE A 747 55.30 70.25 35.71
CA PHE A 747 55.77 69.91 37.06
C PHE A 747 56.91 70.84 37.46
N THR A 748 56.88 71.42 38.67
CA THR A 748 57.89 72.38 39.13
C THR A 748 58.90 71.73 40.07
N ILE A 749 60.19 71.81 39.75
CA ILE A 749 61.24 71.48 40.71
C ILE A 749 61.42 72.68 41.64
N GLN A 750 61.17 72.46 42.92
CA GLN A 750 61.25 73.50 43.94
C GLN A 750 62.70 73.70 44.41
N PRO A 751 63.08 74.92 44.85
CA PRO A 751 64.37 75.14 45.49
C PRO A 751 64.63 74.17 46.65
N LEU A 752 65.88 73.79 46.82
CA LEU A 752 66.32 72.99 47.95
C LEU A 752 66.82 73.93 49.06
N VAL A 753 66.12 73.95 50.20
CA VAL A 753 66.51 74.67 51.41
C VAL A 753 66.91 73.64 52.46
N VAL A 754 68.02 73.89 53.16
CA VAL A 754 68.66 72.92 54.06
C VAL A 754 69.15 73.55 55.35
N ASP A 755 69.07 72.78 56.43
CA ASP A 755 69.82 73.01 57.66
C ASP A 755 71.18 72.32 57.56
N VAL A 756 72.24 72.98 58.06
CA VAL A 756 73.60 72.42 58.10
C VAL A 756 74.18 72.59 59.51
N VAL A 757 74.44 71.48 60.19
CA VAL A 757 75.12 71.46 61.49
C VAL A 757 76.55 70.96 61.27
N ILE A 758 77.54 71.71 61.77
CA ILE A 758 78.97 71.41 61.60
C ILE A 758 79.63 71.27 62.98
N ALA A 759 80.46 70.23 63.15
CA ALA A 759 81.32 70.03 64.31
C ALA A 759 82.80 69.87 63.88
N ALA A 760 83.71 70.36 64.73
CA ALA A 760 85.14 70.10 64.68
C ALA A 760 85.52 69.07 65.77
N ASP A 761 86.71 68.49 65.70
CA ASP A 761 87.20 67.46 66.63
C ASP A 761 87.90 68.00 67.88
N ASP A 762 88.43 69.23 67.83
CA ASP A 762 89.08 69.96 68.94
C ASP A 762 88.75 71.47 68.82
N ASP A 763 89.21 72.30 69.75
CA ASP A 763 89.09 73.78 69.68
C ASP A 763 90.44 74.54 69.62
N GLU A 764 91.55 73.95 70.09
CA GLU A 764 92.91 74.48 69.94
C GLU A 764 93.79 73.65 68.97
N TYR A 765 94.35 74.31 67.95
CA TYR A 765 95.19 73.69 66.91
C TYR A 765 96.52 74.44 66.68
N LYS A 766 97.37 73.89 65.80
CA LYS A 766 98.60 74.52 65.31
C LYS A 766 98.56 74.82 63.81
N ALA A 767 99.31 75.83 63.40
CA ALA A 767 99.50 76.17 61.99
C ALA A 767 100.15 75.00 61.25
N GLY A 768 99.45 74.45 60.25
CA GLY A 768 99.87 73.25 59.50
C GLY A 768 99.23 71.94 59.98
N GLU A 769 98.34 71.99 60.97
CA GLU A 769 97.51 70.86 61.44
C GLU A 769 96.23 70.73 60.58
N SER A 770 95.46 69.65 60.77
CA SER A 770 94.18 69.44 60.08
C SER A 770 93.06 69.28 61.10
N ILE A 771 91.92 69.91 60.83
CA ILE A 771 90.66 69.77 61.57
C ILE A 771 89.88 68.63 60.94
N VAL A 772 89.28 67.74 61.74
CA VAL A 772 88.26 66.79 61.25
C VAL A 772 86.89 67.45 61.36
N ILE A 773 86.27 67.72 60.22
CA ILE A 773 84.93 68.27 60.12
C ILE A 773 83.90 67.15 59.88
N VAL A 774 82.90 67.12 60.76
CA VAL A 774 81.68 66.31 60.64
C VAL A 774 80.52 67.26 60.39
N ALA A 775 79.73 67.02 59.34
CA ALA A 775 78.57 67.84 59.03
C ALA A 775 77.33 67.01 58.71
N GLN A 776 76.19 67.41 59.25
CA GLN A 776 74.86 66.83 59.00
C GLN A 776 74.03 67.82 58.18
N ILE A 777 73.41 67.34 57.10
CA ILE A 777 72.53 68.12 56.23
C ILE A 777 71.12 67.51 56.21
N THR A 778 70.13 68.30 56.61
CA THR A 778 68.70 67.95 56.62
C THR A 778 67.88 68.97 55.83
N TYR A 779 66.66 68.63 55.40
CA TYR A 779 65.78 69.64 54.81
C TYR A 779 65.37 70.63 55.91
N ASP A 780 65.34 71.92 55.57
CA ASP A 780 64.98 73.05 56.45
C ASP A 780 63.79 72.75 57.37
N GLY A 781 64.01 72.88 58.68
CA GLY A 781 62.99 72.67 59.71
C GLY A 781 62.62 71.20 59.98
N THR A 782 63.40 70.23 59.48
CA THR A 782 63.12 68.79 59.62
C THR A 782 64.33 67.97 60.06
N SER A 783 64.06 66.76 60.55
CA SER A 783 65.08 65.71 60.74
C SER A 783 65.27 64.82 59.51
N ASP A 784 64.67 65.14 58.36
CA ASP A 784 64.83 64.34 57.13
C ASP A 784 66.21 64.63 56.53
N ALA A 785 67.05 63.61 56.42
CA ALA A 785 68.34 63.69 55.73
C ALA A 785 68.18 64.05 54.24
N VAL A 786 68.96 65.02 53.74
CA VAL A 786 69.05 65.28 52.29
C VAL A 786 70.03 64.30 51.67
N LYS A 787 69.51 63.17 51.19
CA LYS A 787 70.31 62.06 50.68
C LYS A 787 70.93 62.39 49.32
N ARG A 788 72.20 62.03 49.14
CA ARG A 788 72.93 62.11 47.85
C ARG A 788 72.97 63.51 47.22
N LEU A 789 72.98 64.55 48.05
CA LEU A 789 73.17 65.94 47.66
C LEU A 789 74.64 66.16 47.25
N PRO A 790 74.96 66.44 45.98
CA PRO A 790 76.34 66.61 45.54
C PRO A 790 76.78 68.07 45.67
N GLY A 791 78.09 68.32 45.80
CA GLY A 791 78.66 69.67 45.73
C GLY A 791 78.87 70.37 47.08
N VAL A 792 78.95 69.61 48.19
CA VAL A 792 79.19 70.13 49.55
C VAL A 792 80.69 70.30 49.80
N ALA A 793 81.15 71.47 50.25
CA ALA A 793 82.54 71.74 50.63
C ALA A 793 82.62 72.61 51.89
N PHE A 794 83.80 72.72 52.50
CA PHE A 794 84.03 73.45 53.75
C PHE A 794 85.27 74.34 53.64
N GLU A 795 85.33 75.43 54.40
CA GLU A 795 86.44 76.38 54.41
C GLU A 795 86.57 77.12 55.74
N LEU A 796 87.79 77.56 56.06
CA LEU A 796 88.07 78.47 57.17
C LEU A 796 87.91 79.91 56.71
N TYR A 797 87.48 80.80 57.61
CA TYR A 797 87.42 82.24 57.35
C TYR A 797 87.71 83.08 58.60
N ASN A 798 88.04 84.35 58.39
CA ASN A 798 88.42 85.30 59.44
C ASN A 798 87.20 85.81 60.23
N LEU A 799 87.17 85.65 61.56
CA LEU A 799 86.04 86.14 62.37
C LEU A 799 85.91 87.68 62.37
N ALA A 800 86.96 88.42 62.04
CA ALA A 800 86.93 89.89 61.96
C ALA A 800 86.40 90.42 60.61
N ASP A 801 86.45 89.61 59.55
CA ASP A 801 85.79 89.86 58.27
C ASP A 801 85.24 88.54 57.71
N PRO A 802 83.94 88.24 57.89
CA PRO A 802 83.34 87.01 57.41
C PRO A 802 83.38 86.74 55.90
N LYS A 803 83.92 87.66 55.10
CA LYS A 803 84.15 87.48 53.66
C LYS A 803 85.60 87.20 53.30
N ASP A 804 86.52 87.33 54.26
CA ASP A 804 87.94 86.97 54.14
C ASP A 804 88.12 85.47 54.44
N ALA A 805 87.81 84.64 53.44
CA ALA A 805 88.04 83.21 53.47
C ALA A 805 89.55 82.90 53.44
N VAL A 806 90.01 82.05 54.37
CA VAL A 806 91.43 81.72 54.52
C VAL A 806 91.92 80.94 53.31
N LEU A 807 92.65 81.63 52.44
CA LEU A 807 93.23 81.10 51.22
C LEU A 807 94.04 79.83 51.49
N GLY A 808 93.66 78.73 50.82
CA GLY A 808 94.28 77.41 50.97
C GLY A 808 93.58 76.44 51.93
N SER A 809 92.52 76.86 52.64
CA SER A 809 91.79 75.97 53.55
C SER A 809 90.71 75.10 52.88
N ARG A 810 90.11 75.56 51.77
CA ARG A 810 88.88 74.99 51.20
C ARG A 810 89.00 73.51 50.77
N THR A 811 88.04 72.69 51.18
CA THR A 811 87.98 71.25 50.84
C THR A 811 87.53 71.00 49.39
N ALA A 812 87.76 69.78 48.91
CA ALA A 812 87.09 69.27 47.72
C ALA A 812 85.57 69.12 47.94
N ASN A 813 84.82 69.11 46.84
CA ASN A 813 83.37 68.86 46.84
C ASN A 813 83.08 67.39 47.16
N GLN A 814 82.18 67.16 48.11
CA GLN A 814 81.64 65.86 48.52
C GLN A 814 80.17 65.70 48.11
N THR A 815 79.63 64.52 48.34
CA THR A 815 78.20 64.20 48.22
C THR A 815 77.73 63.63 49.55
N THR A 816 76.55 64.02 50.05
CA THR A 816 75.99 63.44 51.28
C THR A 816 75.71 61.94 51.09
N ASP A 817 75.88 61.17 52.16
CA ASP A 817 75.44 59.76 52.17
C ASP A 817 73.90 59.63 52.28
N ASP A 818 73.41 58.39 52.39
CA ASP A 818 71.97 58.13 52.59
C ASP A 818 71.47 58.51 54.01
N GLY A 819 72.35 59.00 54.89
CA GLY A 819 72.06 59.62 56.18
C GLY A 819 72.19 61.16 56.19
N GLY A 820 72.59 61.78 55.08
CA GLY A 820 72.76 63.24 54.98
C GLY A 820 74.09 63.76 55.52
N VAL A 821 75.05 62.88 55.83
CA VAL A 821 76.33 63.24 56.48
C VAL A 821 77.43 63.48 55.46
N VAL A 822 78.35 64.40 55.78
CA VAL A 822 79.65 64.58 55.13
C VAL A 822 80.74 64.64 56.20
N ASN A 823 81.81 63.84 56.03
CA ASN A 823 83.00 63.85 56.89
C ASN A 823 84.22 64.23 56.04
N VAL A 824 85.04 65.19 56.48
CA VAL A 824 86.17 65.71 55.70
C VAL A 824 87.30 66.23 56.59
N LEU A 825 88.53 66.23 56.07
CA LEU A 825 89.69 66.89 56.67
C LEU A 825 89.84 68.30 56.09
N LEU A 826 89.88 69.31 56.97
CA LEU A 826 90.01 70.73 56.66
C LEU A 826 91.40 71.20 57.11
N LEU A 827 92.29 71.52 56.16
CA LEU A 827 93.69 71.83 56.44
C LEU A 827 93.86 73.28 56.94
N ILE A 828 94.60 73.47 58.03
CA ILE A 828 95.02 74.78 58.53
C ILE A 828 96.35 75.16 57.83
N PRO A 829 96.43 76.27 57.07
CA PRO A 829 97.67 76.68 56.42
C PRO A 829 98.81 76.93 57.43
N SER A 830 100.02 76.42 57.12
CA SER A 830 101.19 76.51 58.03
C SER A 830 101.78 77.91 58.18
N ASN A 831 101.29 78.88 57.42
CA ASN A 831 101.63 80.30 57.49
C ASN A 831 100.52 81.16 58.11
N ILE A 832 99.44 80.56 58.65
CA ILE A 832 98.35 81.29 59.29
C ILE A 832 98.83 82.01 60.56
N ALA A 833 98.25 83.17 60.84
CA ALA A 833 98.56 83.91 62.05
C ALA A 833 97.94 83.25 63.29
N THR A 834 98.53 83.47 64.47
CA THR A 834 97.92 83.09 65.74
C THR A 834 96.63 83.89 65.96
N GLY A 835 95.50 83.20 66.07
CA GLY A 835 94.18 83.83 66.08
C GLY A 835 93.03 82.81 66.08
N SER A 836 91.81 83.32 65.90
CA SER A 836 90.56 82.57 65.95
C SER A 836 89.84 82.64 64.59
N TYR A 837 89.41 81.50 64.07
CA TYR A 837 88.84 81.36 62.73
C TYR A 837 87.50 80.62 62.77
N GLY A 838 86.56 81.00 61.89
CA GLY A 838 85.27 80.34 61.74
C GLY A 838 85.32 79.25 60.67
N VAL A 839 84.52 78.19 60.84
CA VAL A 839 84.30 77.17 59.80
C VAL A 839 82.91 77.36 59.19
N ARG A 840 82.83 77.31 57.85
CA ARG A 840 81.55 77.33 57.11
C ARG A 840 81.45 76.24 56.06
N ALA A 841 80.21 75.84 55.75
CA ALA A 841 79.88 74.95 54.64
C ALA A 841 79.45 75.76 53.41
N VAL A 842 79.72 75.23 52.22
CA VAL A 842 79.32 75.79 50.92
C VAL A 842 78.74 74.67 50.06
N ILE A 843 77.50 74.83 49.58
CA ILE A 843 76.79 73.83 48.77
C ILE A 843 76.52 74.42 47.38
N LEU A 844 77.29 73.96 46.40
CA LEU A 844 77.31 74.54 45.04
C LEU A 844 76.03 74.29 44.23
N THR A 845 75.22 73.28 44.57
CA THR A 845 73.97 72.99 43.86
C THR A 845 72.81 73.90 44.26
N SER A 846 72.88 74.56 45.42
CA SER A 846 71.85 75.46 45.95
C SER A 846 72.34 76.90 46.13
N ASN A 847 73.60 77.20 45.80
CA ASN A 847 74.27 78.48 46.11
C ASN A 847 74.16 78.87 47.61
N TYR A 848 74.24 77.86 48.48
CA TYR A 848 74.12 78.03 49.93
C TYR A 848 75.51 78.15 50.56
N GLU A 849 75.69 79.14 51.44
CA GLU A 849 76.83 79.27 52.36
C GLU A 849 76.27 79.31 53.79
N SER A 850 76.87 78.58 54.73
CA SER A 850 76.43 78.60 56.13
C SER A 850 77.00 79.79 56.90
N ASP A 851 76.23 80.27 57.88
CA ASP A 851 76.75 81.06 59.00
C ASP A 851 77.76 80.23 59.84
N PRO A 852 78.56 80.85 60.74
CA PRO A 852 79.54 80.14 61.57
C PRO A 852 78.88 79.15 62.53
N ALA A 853 79.03 77.86 62.24
CA ALA A 853 78.58 76.79 63.11
C ALA A 853 79.61 76.44 64.20
N THR A 854 80.91 76.68 63.96
CA THR A 854 81.99 76.49 64.95
C THR A 854 83.16 77.46 64.74
N THR A 855 83.99 77.61 65.78
CA THR A 855 85.18 78.47 65.85
C THR A 855 86.37 77.66 66.36
N VAL A 856 87.56 77.89 65.80
CA VAL A 856 88.82 77.20 66.16
C VAL A 856 89.95 78.20 66.41
N HIS A 857 90.87 77.87 67.30
CA HIS A 857 92.03 78.70 67.71
C HIS A 857 93.36 78.10 67.22
N VAL A 858 94.36 78.91 66.84
CA VAL A 858 95.59 78.42 66.16
C VAL A 858 96.90 79.01 66.72
N SER A 859 97.97 78.20 66.84
CA SER A 859 99.31 78.55 67.37
C SER A 859 100.51 78.05 66.50
N ALA A 860 101.78 78.42 66.80
CA ALA A 860 102.97 78.18 65.92
C ALA A 860 104.17 77.46 66.62
N ALA A 861 105.12 76.85 65.86
CA ALA A 861 106.06 75.81 66.36
C ALA A 861 107.51 75.76 65.78
N VAL A 862 108.39 74.87 66.32
CA VAL A 862 109.83 74.63 66.00
C VAL A 862 110.18 73.09 66.07
N SER A 863 111.40 72.58 65.73
CA SER A 863 111.63 71.33 64.92
C SER A 863 112.31 70.02 65.48
N GLY A 864 111.83 68.80 65.09
CA GLY A 864 112.46 67.41 65.14
C GLY A 864 111.49 66.22 65.48
N GLY A 865 111.66 64.86 65.30
CA GLY A 865 112.56 63.87 64.59
C GLY A 865 112.97 62.63 65.47
N PHE A 866 113.13 61.31 65.12
CA PHE A 866 112.87 60.35 63.97
C PHE A 866 113.02 58.83 64.43
N LEU A 867 112.74 57.75 63.63
CA LEU A 867 112.66 56.30 64.07
C LEU A 867 113.02 55.14 63.02
N PRO A 868 113.11 53.83 63.42
CA PRO A 868 113.57 52.66 62.62
C PRO A 868 112.52 51.52 62.29
N LEU A 869 112.95 50.26 61.94
CA LEU A 869 112.20 49.22 61.16
C LEU A 869 112.56 47.73 61.51
N TRP A 870 111.62 46.75 61.50
CA TRP A 870 111.91 45.27 61.56
C TRP A 870 110.88 44.24 60.97
N LEU A 871 109.71 44.64 60.44
CA LEU A 871 108.49 43.79 60.42
C LEU A 871 108.31 42.72 59.29
N ILE A 872 109.26 42.53 58.37
CA ILE A 872 108.90 42.16 56.97
C ILE A 872 108.90 40.64 56.60
N LEU A 873 109.48 39.73 57.38
CA LEU A 873 109.97 38.44 56.85
C LEU A 873 109.07 37.16 56.93
N LEU A 874 107.87 37.18 57.51
CA LEU A 874 107.22 35.94 58.03
C LEU A 874 106.29 35.12 57.12
N ILE A 875 105.93 35.55 55.91
CA ILE A 875 104.62 35.18 55.30
C ILE A 875 104.59 33.94 54.37
N VAL A 876 105.72 33.43 53.88
CA VAL A 876 105.78 32.74 52.56
C VAL A 876 105.42 31.24 52.50
N VAL A 877 105.38 30.49 53.61
CA VAL A 877 105.62 29.01 53.58
C VAL A 877 104.39 28.10 53.28
N ALA A 878 103.15 28.56 53.41
CA ALA A 878 102.03 27.67 53.79
C ALA A 878 101.27 26.85 52.70
N VAL A 879 101.51 27.01 51.40
CA VAL A 879 100.43 26.83 50.38
C VAL A 879 100.33 25.47 49.65
N VAL A 880 101.37 24.62 49.65
CA VAL A 880 101.59 23.65 48.53
C VAL A 880 100.80 22.31 48.59
N GLY A 881 100.20 21.92 49.73
CA GLY A 881 99.98 20.48 50.04
C GLY A 881 98.74 19.71 49.51
N VAL A 882 97.72 20.35 48.92
CA VAL A 882 96.33 19.80 48.99
C VAL A 882 95.84 18.93 47.81
N VAL A 883 96.43 19.04 46.62
CA VAL A 883 95.68 18.77 45.35
C VAL A 883 95.52 17.29 44.93
N ALA A 884 96.32 16.34 45.44
CA ALA A 884 96.61 15.10 44.70
C ALA A 884 95.60 13.91 44.83
N GLY A 885 94.59 13.95 45.71
CA GLY A 885 94.02 12.72 46.28
C GLY A 885 92.83 12.01 45.60
N PHE A 886 92.01 12.69 44.78
CA PHE A 886 90.59 12.30 44.65
C PHE A 886 90.20 11.31 43.52
N PHE A 887 91.07 11.05 42.55
CA PHE A 887 90.66 10.59 41.19
C PHE A 887 90.34 9.08 40.98
N VAL A 888 90.34 8.21 42.01
CA VAL A 888 90.55 6.75 41.81
C VAL A 888 89.30 5.84 41.94
N TYR A 889 88.16 6.33 42.43
CA TYR A 889 87.18 5.46 43.14
C TYR A 889 86.13 4.65 42.32
N THR A 890 85.78 5.00 41.08
CA THR A 890 84.39 4.78 40.56
C THR A 890 84.13 3.66 39.51
N TYR A 891 84.93 2.60 39.40
CA TYR A 891 85.02 1.77 38.16
C TYR A 891 84.56 0.27 38.27
N VAL A 892 83.28 -0.09 38.56
CA VAL A 892 82.89 -1.53 38.89
C VAL A 892 81.59 -2.23 38.34
N TYR A 893 80.51 -2.49 39.13
CA TYR A 893 79.69 -3.76 39.12
C TYR A 893 78.29 -3.84 38.42
N GLY A 894 77.75 -5.08 38.23
CA GLY A 894 76.36 -5.52 37.87
C GLY A 894 76.22 -7.07 37.93
N LEU A 895 75.12 -7.82 37.61
CA LEU A 895 73.67 -7.60 37.32
C LEU A 895 72.90 -8.99 37.31
N GLY A 896 71.57 -9.11 37.06
CA GLY A 896 70.78 -10.40 37.13
C GLY A 896 69.39 -10.49 36.42
N LYS A 897 68.71 -11.68 36.37
CA LYS A 897 67.54 -12.05 35.47
C LYS A 897 66.29 -12.78 36.12
N LEU A 898 65.22 -13.06 35.33
CA LEU A 898 63.81 -13.50 35.71
C LEU A 898 63.15 -14.59 34.76
N VAL A 899 61.95 -15.16 35.06
CA VAL A 899 61.20 -16.26 34.32
C VAL A 899 59.64 -16.11 34.38
N GLU A 900 58.82 -16.62 33.44
CA GLU A 900 57.35 -16.28 33.31
C GLU A 900 56.29 -17.19 34.02
N CYS A 901 55.06 -16.67 34.23
CA CYS A 901 53.89 -17.29 34.92
C CYS A 901 52.69 -17.61 33.99
N GLY A 902 52.18 -18.84 34.05
CA GLY A 902 51.22 -19.42 33.08
C GLY A 902 49.75 -19.00 33.14
N GLU A 903 49.28 -18.33 34.19
CA GLU A 903 47.89 -17.82 34.29
C GLU A 903 47.76 -16.34 33.87
N CYS A 904 48.87 -15.58 33.79
CA CYS A 904 48.77 -14.11 33.58
C CYS A 904 49.97 -13.43 32.90
N GLY A 905 50.86 -14.19 32.25
CA GLY A 905 51.96 -13.67 31.41
C GLY A 905 52.87 -12.69 32.14
N ALA A 906 53.46 -13.12 33.26
CA ALA A 906 54.23 -12.24 34.15
C ALA A 906 55.58 -12.84 34.56
N PHE A 907 56.66 -12.08 34.35
CA PHE A 907 58.01 -12.49 34.72
C PHE A 907 58.26 -12.35 36.22
N ILE A 908 58.42 -13.50 36.89
CA ILE A 908 58.64 -13.74 38.30
C ILE A 908 59.98 -14.45 38.58
N PRO A 909 60.52 -14.37 39.81
CA PRO A 909 61.61 -15.24 40.25
C PRO A 909 61.13 -16.70 40.37
N ALA A 910 61.92 -17.64 39.85
CA ALA A 910 61.57 -19.05 39.61
C ALA A 910 61.38 -19.95 40.86
N ALA A 911 61.05 -19.37 42.02
CA ALA A 911 60.90 -20.06 43.30
C ALA A 911 59.57 -19.77 44.02
N SER A 912 58.60 -19.14 43.34
CA SER A 912 57.36 -18.66 43.95
C SER A 912 56.23 -19.71 43.88
N LYS A 913 55.70 -20.13 45.04
CA LYS A 913 54.63 -21.14 45.16
C LYS A 913 53.22 -20.62 44.83
N ARG A 914 53.07 -19.31 44.64
CA ARG A 914 51.87 -18.67 44.09
C ARG A 914 52.30 -17.60 43.10
N CYS A 915 51.50 -17.34 42.07
CA CYS A 915 51.80 -16.28 41.12
C CYS A 915 51.37 -14.91 41.70
N PRO A 916 52.29 -13.96 42.02
CA PRO A 916 51.96 -12.75 42.79
C PRO A 916 51.03 -11.75 42.09
N LYS A 917 50.74 -11.92 40.79
CA LYS A 917 49.88 -11.04 39.99
C LYS A 917 48.43 -11.55 39.85
N CYS A 918 48.18 -12.86 39.96
CA CYS A 918 46.84 -13.47 39.86
C CYS A 918 46.44 -14.33 41.07
N GLY A 919 47.35 -14.61 42.01
CA GLY A 919 47.04 -15.21 43.31
C GLY A 919 46.86 -16.74 43.34
N VAL A 920 46.96 -17.43 42.20
CA VAL A 920 46.71 -18.89 42.13
C VAL A 920 47.68 -19.71 43.00
N GLU A 921 47.11 -20.63 43.78
CA GLU A 921 47.72 -21.67 44.62
C GLU A 921 47.01 -23.02 44.31
N PHE A 922 47.67 -24.18 44.44
CA PHE A 922 47.27 -25.41 43.73
C PHE A 922 47.13 -26.69 44.62
N GLU A 923 45.90 -27.12 44.97
CA GLU A 923 45.57 -28.44 45.58
C GLU A 923 44.19 -28.99 45.10
N SER A 924 43.75 -30.20 45.51
CA SER A 924 42.74 -31.02 44.77
C SER A 924 41.76 -31.85 45.64
N GLY A 925 40.58 -32.28 45.12
CA GLY A 925 39.78 -33.34 45.81
C GLY A 925 38.28 -33.65 45.55
N THR A 926 37.51 -33.07 44.61
CA THR A 926 36.03 -33.33 44.49
C THR A 926 35.47 -33.46 43.05
N MET A 927 34.21 -33.89 42.88
CA MET A 927 33.47 -33.91 41.60
C MET A 927 32.04 -33.34 41.70
N LYS A 928 31.34 -33.17 40.57
CA LYS A 928 30.14 -32.31 40.46
C LYS A 928 28.96 -33.04 39.79
N CYS A 929 27.76 -32.95 40.39
CA CYS A 929 26.52 -33.57 39.94
C CYS A 929 26.01 -32.93 38.63
N SER A 930 25.68 -33.75 37.62
CA SER A 930 25.45 -33.30 36.23
C SER A 930 24.18 -32.46 36.03
N GLU A 931 23.10 -32.73 36.76
CA GLU A 931 21.84 -32.00 36.65
C GLU A 931 21.85 -30.66 37.42
N CYS A 932 22.22 -30.68 38.70
CA CYS A 932 22.08 -29.50 39.57
C CYS A 932 23.41 -28.78 39.91
N GLY A 933 24.54 -29.27 39.43
CA GLY A 933 25.84 -28.63 39.64
C GLY A 933 26.38 -28.62 41.08
N ALA A 934 25.75 -29.35 42.02
CA ALA A 934 26.28 -29.50 43.37
C ALA A 934 27.58 -30.32 43.38
N TRP A 935 28.60 -29.92 44.14
CA TRP A 935 29.79 -30.76 44.37
C TRP A 935 29.41 -31.92 45.30
N ILE A 936 29.65 -33.15 44.86
CA ILE A 936 29.32 -34.39 45.56
C ILE A 936 30.57 -35.27 45.76
N PRO A 937 30.66 -36.02 46.86
CA PRO A 937 31.64 -37.10 46.99
C PRO A 937 31.45 -38.13 45.87
N ALA A 938 32.54 -38.66 45.31
CA ALA A 938 32.54 -39.50 44.11
C ALA A 938 31.99 -40.94 44.30
N ALA A 939 31.08 -41.15 45.27
CA ALA A 939 30.58 -42.46 45.68
C ALA A 939 29.07 -42.49 46.01
N SER A 940 28.30 -41.45 45.68
CA SER A 940 26.86 -41.37 45.95
C SER A 940 26.01 -41.99 44.84
N ALA A 941 25.10 -42.91 45.20
CA ALA A 941 24.22 -43.62 44.26
C ALA A 941 22.94 -42.84 43.85
N GLU A 942 22.69 -41.70 44.48
CA GLU A 942 21.70 -40.70 44.07
C GLU A 942 22.24 -39.30 44.43
N CYS A 943 21.83 -38.25 43.73
CA CYS A 943 22.34 -36.89 43.97
C CYS A 943 21.48 -36.18 45.05
N PRO A 944 21.98 -35.96 46.28
CA PRO A 944 21.15 -35.55 47.43
C PRO A 944 20.60 -34.12 47.35
N ASN A 945 20.99 -33.34 46.33
CA ASN A 945 20.53 -31.96 46.12
C ASN A 945 19.46 -31.82 45.00
N CYS A 946 19.19 -32.88 44.23
CA CYS A 946 18.12 -32.89 43.21
C CYS A 946 17.35 -34.21 43.09
N GLY A 947 17.70 -35.25 43.86
CA GLY A 947 16.95 -36.50 43.94
C GLY A 947 17.06 -37.43 42.72
N VAL A 948 17.92 -37.13 41.74
CA VAL A 948 18.13 -38.04 40.60
C VAL A 948 18.80 -39.34 41.08
N LYS A 949 18.08 -40.45 40.88
CA LYS A 949 18.50 -41.84 41.12
C LYS A 949 18.97 -42.47 39.83
N PHE A 950 19.90 -43.42 39.91
CA PHE A 950 20.45 -44.08 38.75
C PHE A 950 19.97 -45.55 38.64
N VAL A 951 19.30 -45.89 37.51
CA VAL A 951 18.86 -47.23 37.02
C VAL A 951 17.45 -47.75 37.44
N GLY A 952 16.64 -48.27 36.48
CA GLY A 952 15.63 -49.33 36.74
C GLY A 952 14.33 -49.45 35.89
N GLU A 953 14.30 -50.39 34.91
CA GLU A 953 13.16 -51.25 34.44
C GLU A 953 11.90 -50.73 33.67
N VAL A 954 10.97 -51.67 33.33
CA VAL A 954 10.15 -51.75 32.08
C VAL A 954 8.67 -52.16 32.33
N ALA A 955 7.71 -51.77 31.46
CA ALA A 955 6.34 -52.33 31.44
C ALA A 955 5.59 -52.24 30.07
N ALA A 956 4.79 -53.29 29.78
CA ALA A 956 3.63 -53.42 28.87
C ALA A 956 3.72 -53.01 27.37
N GLU A 957 3.58 -53.99 26.46
CA GLU A 957 3.55 -53.78 24.99
C GLU A 957 2.14 -53.64 24.38
N GLU A 958 1.06 -54.09 25.04
CA GLU A 958 -0.31 -54.04 24.47
C GLU A 958 -0.82 -52.61 24.24
N ASP A 959 -0.44 -51.68 25.12
CA ASP A 959 -0.80 -50.25 25.10
C ASP A 959 -0.13 -49.48 23.94
N TYR A 960 0.93 -50.02 23.32
CA TYR A 960 1.61 -49.38 22.19
C TYR A 960 0.75 -49.39 20.91
N MET A 961 0.21 -50.56 20.55
CA MET A 961 -0.52 -50.74 19.28
C MET A 961 -1.84 -49.97 19.25
N GLU A 962 -2.52 -49.85 20.39
CA GLU A 962 -3.79 -49.13 20.50
C GLU A 962 -3.59 -47.61 20.34
N ARG A 963 -2.53 -47.05 20.94
CA ARG A 963 -2.11 -45.65 20.74
C ARG A 963 -1.70 -45.37 19.30
N MET A 964 -0.90 -46.24 18.67
CA MET A 964 -0.47 -46.04 17.28
C MET A 964 -1.66 -46.09 16.31
N ARG A 965 -2.65 -46.97 16.54
CA ARG A 965 -3.88 -47.02 15.74
C ARG A 965 -4.74 -45.77 15.92
N ALA A 966 -4.84 -45.23 17.14
CA ALA A 966 -5.53 -43.96 17.38
C ALA A 966 -4.85 -42.79 16.63
N GLN A 967 -3.52 -42.72 16.62
CA GLN A 967 -2.78 -41.70 15.87
C GLN A 967 -2.95 -41.80 14.35
N TYR A 968 -3.09 -43.01 13.80
CA TYR A 968 -3.37 -43.19 12.37
C TYR A 968 -4.77 -42.67 11.97
N GLU A 969 -5.82 -42.98 12.73
CA GLU A 969 -7.17 -42.46 12.44
C GLU A 969 -7.22 -40.93 12.58
N ASP A 970 -6.55 -40.38 13.61
CA ASP A 970 -6.52 -38.94 13.91
C ASP A 970 -5.66 -38.12 12.91
N GLN A 971 -4.48 -38.59 12.52
CA GLN A 971 -3.55 -37.81 11.67
C GLN A 971 -3.67 -38.10 10.17
N VAL A 972 -4.08 -39.31 9.80
CA VAL A 972 -4.22 -39.72 8.39
C VAL A 972 -5.68 -39.72 7.98
N VAL A 973 -6.50 -40.56 8.61
CA VAL A 973 -7.85 -40.86 8.10
C VAL A 973 -8.81 -39.68 8.25
N SER A 974 -8.75 -38.94 9.36
CA SER A 974 -9.60 -37.76 9.65
C SER A 974 -9.61 -36.74 8.51
N LYS A 975 -8.42 -36.32 8.04
CA LYS A 975 -8.21 -35.35 6.97
C LYS A 975 -8.88 -35.79 5.66
N TYR A 976 -8.81 -37.08 5.35
CA TYR A 976 -9.43 -37.63 4.15
C TYR A 976 -10.94 -37.84 4.31
N ARG A 977 -11.44 -38.09 5.53
CA ARG A 977 -12.90 -38.03 5.84
C ARG A 977 -13.47 -36.62 5.64
N GLU A 978 -12.70 -35.57 5.93
CA GLU A 978 -13.13 -34.18 5.66
C GLU A 978 -13.16 -33.87 4.16
N LEU A 979 -12.17 -34.32 3.38
CA LEU A 979 -12.15 -34.17 1.92
C LEU A 979 -13.24 -34.99 1.21
N ALA A 980 -13.56 -36.19 1.72
CA ALA A 980 -14.58 -37.06 1.14
C ALA A 980 -16.03 -36.59 1.38
N ARG A 981 -16.28 -35.79 2.42
CA ARG A 981 -17.63 -35.27 2.75
C ARG A 981 -18.26 -34.41 1.65
N PRO A 982 -17.58 -33.39 1.07
CA PRO A 982 -18.14 -32.63 -0.05
C PRO A 982 -18.28 -33.45 -1.33
N GLU A 983 -17.31 -34.32 -1.68
CA GLU A 983 -17.40 -35.14 -2.90
C GLU A 983 -18.48 -36.23 -2.83
N LEU A 984 -18.55 -37.01 -1.74
CA LEU A 984 -19.53 -38.09 -1.61
C LEU A 984 -20.92 -37.57 -1.22
N GLY A 985 -21.02 -36.36 -0.67
CA GLY A 985 -22.28 -35.68 -0.37
C GLY A 985 -23.30 -36.55 0.37
N ARG A 986 -24.51 -36.69 -0.20
CA ARG A 986 -25.59 -37.53 0.35
C ARG A 986 -25.28 -39.03 0.40
N LYS A 987 -24.24 -39.50 -0.32
CA LYS A 987 -23.80 -40.90 -0.36
C LYS A 987 -22.66 -41.19 0.64
N TYR A 988 -22.21 -40.22 1.44
CA TYR A 988 -21.17 -40.42 2.46
C TYR A 988 -21.64 -41.36 3.60
N ASN A 989 -20.95 -42.48 3.75
CA ASN A 989 -20.96 -43.39 4.91
C ASN A 989 -19.60 -44.11 4.98
N ASP A 990 -19.29 -44.83 6.06
CA ASP A 990 -17.95 -45.42 6.22
C ASP A 990 -17.57 -46.40 5.10
N LYS A 991 -18.52 -47.15 4.54
CA LYS A 991 -18.27 -48.11 3.45
C LYS A 991 -18.01 -47.42 2.11
N THR A 992 -18.66 -46.29 1.82
CA THR A 992 -18.38 -45.48 0.62
C THR A 992 -17.11 -44.64 0.78
N PHE A 993 -16.86 -44.14 1.99
CA PHE A 993 -15.60 -43.46 2.34
C PHE A 993 -14.40 -44.40 2.17
N GLU A 994 -14.44 -45.64 2.66
CA GLU A 994 -13.30 -46.54 2.54
C GLU A 994 -13.02 -46.92 1.07
N ALA A 995 -14.07 -47.14 0.28
CA ALA A 995 -13.95 -47.41 -1.16
C ALA A 995 -13.41 -46.20 -1.96
N TRP A 996 -13.72 -44.98 -1.53
CA TRP A 996 -13.16 -43.74 -2.06
C TRP A 996 -11.70 -43.54 -1.63
N TRP A 997 -11.39 -43.76 -0.34
CA TRP A 997 -10.06 -43.52 0.23
C TRP A 997 -9.00 -44.43 -0.41
N ARG A 998 -9.33 -45.71 -0.64
CA ARG A 998 -8.48 -46.67 -1.37
C ARG A 998 -8.17 -46.31 -2.83
N ARG A 999 -8.85 -45.30 -3.41
CA ARG A 999 -8.60 -44.80 -4.78
C ARG A 999 -7.76 -43.52 -4.82
N GLN A 1000 -7.52 -42.88 -3.67
CA GLN A 1000 -6.73 -41.65 -3.61
C GLN A 1000 -5.24 -41.95 -3.78
N PRO A 1001 -4.46 -41.13 -4.53
CA PRO A 1001 -3.04 -41.37 -4.76
C PRO A 1001 -2.17 -41.21 -3.49
N GLY A 1002 -2.75 -40.69 -2.40
CA GLY A 1002 -2.13 -40.62 -1.07
C GLY A 1002 -2.48 -41.79 -0.14
N TYR A 1003 -3.23 -42.81 -0.59
CA TYR A 1003 -3.61 -43.94 0.25
C TYR A 1003 -2.39 -44.68 0.80
N ILE A 1004 -2.41 -44.95 2.09
CA ILE A 1004 -1.41 -45.75 2.81
C ILE A 1004 -2.16 -46.60 3.83
N SER A 1005 -1.80 -47.89 3.98
CA SER A 1005 -2.41 -48.72 5.01
C SER A 1005 -1.88 -48.37 6.40
N PHE A 1006 -2.57 -48.81 7.46
CA PHE A 1006 -2.07 -48.69 8.83
C PHE A 1006 -0.70 -49.38 9.00
N GLU A 1007 -0.50 -50.51 8.33
CA GLU A 1007 0.72 -51.32 8.42
C GLU A 1007 1.89 -50.64 7.69
N ASP A 1008 1.66 -50.09 6.49
CA ASP A 1008 2.65 -49.30 5.74
C ASP A 1008 3.01 -47.98 6.43
N TRP A 1009 2.04 -47.35 7.10
CA TRP A 1009 2.25 -46.12 7.87
C TRP A 1009 3.07 -46.39 9.12
N LEU A 1010 2.72 -47.45 9.87
CA LEU A 1010 3.45 -47.87 11.07
C LEU A 1010 4.89 -48.26 10.71
N ALA A 1011 5.10 -48.99 9.61
CA ALA A 1011 6.43 -49.33 9.12
C ALA A 1011 7.30 -48.08 8.85
N LYS A 1012 6.73 -47.02 8.23
CA LYS A 1012 7.47 -45.76 7.97
C LYS A 1012 7.82 -44.99 9.24
N GLU A 1013 6.95 -44.98 10.25
CA GLU A 1013 7.28 -44.36 11.56
C GLU A 1013 8.35 -45.17 12.33
N GLU A 1014 8.36 -46.51 12.20
CA GLU A 1014 9.39 -47.34 12.82
C GLU A 1014 10.73 -47.34 12.05
N GLU A 1015 10.74 -47.05 10.75
CA GLU A 1015 11.97 -46.75 10.01
C GLU A 1015 12.54 -45.37 10.39
N LYS A 1016 11.72 -44.32 10.53
CA LYS A 1016 12.18 -43.01 11.03
C LYS A 1016 12.87 -43.13 12.39
N LYS A 1017 12.35 -43.95 13.30
CA LYS A 1017 12.97 -44.23 14.62
C LYS A 1017 14.34 -44.93 14.56
N LYS A 1018 14.74 -45.49 13.42
CA LYS A 1018 16.02 -46.22 13.25
C LYS A 1018 17.16 -45.36 12.69
N GLU A 1019 16.91 -44.11 12.31
CA GLU A 1019 17.97 -43.21 11.80
C GLU A 1019 18.79 -42.57 12.94
N GLY A 1020 19.95 -43.16 13.24
CA GLY A 1020 20.87 -42.68 14.28
C GLY A 1020 21.58 -41.34 13.94
N PRO A 1021 22.05 -40.59 14.96
CA PRO A 1021 22.66 -39.27 14.77
C PRO A 1021 24.06 -39.32 14.15
N VAL A 1022 24.44 -38.24 13.45
CA VAL A 1022 25.66 -38.15 12.63
C VAL A 1022 26.80 -37.44 13.40
N PRO A 1023 27.98 -38.07 13.58
CA PRO A 1023 29.12 -37.43 14.25
C PRO A 1023 29.72 -36.32 13.40
N CYS A 1024 30.00 -35.17 14.01
CA CYS A 1024 30.77 -34.11 13.37
C CYS A 1024 32.21 -34.58 13.09
N PRO A 1025 32.75 -34.44 11.85
CA PRO A 1025 34.08 -34.96 11.51
C PRO A 1025 35.23 -34.16 12.14
N VAL A 1026 34.96 -33.00 12.75
CA VAL A 1026 35.96 -32.16 13.44
C VAL A 1026 36.03 -32.45 14.94
N CYS A 1027 34.89 -32.73 15.61
CA CYS A 1027 34.84 -32.88 17.07
C CYS A 1027 34.20 -34.19 17.57
N GLY A 1028 33.87 -35.12 16.68
CA GLY A 1028 33.26 -36.43 16.97
C GLY A 1028 31.85 -36.40 17.58
N THR A 1029 31.30 -35.22 17.85
CA THR A 1029 30.03 -35.09 18.59
C THR A 1029 28.84 -35.35 17.68
N LEU A 1030 27.93 -36.22 18.12
CA LEU A 1030 26.74 -36.66 17.41
C LEU A 1030 25.71 -35.53 17.28
N ASN A 1031 25.23 -35.26 16.07
CA ASN A 1031 24.21 -34.25 15.77
C ASN A 1031 22.99 -34.92 15.12
N PRO A 1032 21.79 -34.33 15.21
CA PRO A 1032 20.66 -34.74 14.35
C PRO A 1032 21.07 -34.71 12.87
N LYS A 1033 20.54 -35.66 12.08
CA LYS A 1033 20.90 -35.86 10.66
C LYS A 1033 20.64 -34.61 9.78
N GLU A 1034 19.72 -33.76 10.20
CA GLU A 1034 19.31 -32.50 9.56
C GLU A 1034 20.14 -31.27 9.98
N ALA A 1035 20.97 -31.39 11.03
CA ALA A 1035 21.70 -30.25 11.58
C ALA A 1035 22.77 -29.76 10.59
N THR A 1036 22.58 -28.58 10.00
CA THR A 1036 23.54 -27.95 9.07
C THR A 1036 24.79 -27.38 9.74
N VAL A 1037 24.79 -27.28 11.07
CA VAL A 1037 25.92 -26.82 11.89
C VAL A 1037 26.08 -27.72 13.11
N CYS A 1038 27.31 -28.11 13.46
CA CYS A 1038 27.55 -28.89 14.67
C CYS A 1038 27.33 -28.04 15.93
N HIS A 1039 26.41 -28.48 16.78
CA HIS A 1039 25.96 -27.76 17.98
C HIS A 1039 27.05 -27.53 19.05
N LYS A 1040 28.20 -28.22 18.97
CA LYS A 1040 29.30 -28.14 19.95
C LYS A 1040 30.51 -27.34 19.47
N CYS A 1041 30.81 -27.34 18.17
CA CYS A 1041 32.02 -26.71 17.61
C CYS A 1041 31.76 -25.73 16.45
N GLY A 1042 30.50 -25.48 16.08
CA GLY A 1042 30.15 -24.48 15.05
C GLY A 1042 30.53 -24.88 13.62
N THR A 1043 31.04 -26.09 13.38
CA THR A 1043 31.40 -26.56 12.04
C THR A 1043 30.13 -26.69 11.17
N VAL A 1044 30.05 -25.89 10.11
CA VAL A 1044 28.99 -25.96 9.10
C VAL A 1044 29.25 -27.12 8.15
N PHE A 1045 28.21 -27.91 7.83
CA PHE A 1045 28.31 -29.01 6.86
C PHE A 1045 27.86 -28.50 5.47
N ALA A 1046 28.77 -28.55 4.49
CA ALA A 1046 28.49 -28.07 3.13
C ALA A 1046 27.89 -29.18 2.24
N PRO A 1047 26.83 -28.89 1.44
CA PRO A 1047 26.22 -29.87 0.53
C PRO A 1047 26.93 -29.95 -0.83
N SER A 1048 27.05 -31.14 -1.43
CA SER A 1048 27.51 -31.32 -2.82
C SER A 1048 27.18 -32.70 -3.40
N GLY A 1049 26.58 -32.74 -4.61
CA GLY A 1049 26.98 -33.67 -5.67
C GLY A 1049 26.29 -35.04 -5.87
N VAL A 1050 25.22 -35.08 -6.68
CA VAL A 1050 25.03 -35.95 -7.89
C VAL A 1050 25.32 -37.48 -7.84
N MET A 1051 24.26 -38.29 -8.09
CA MET A 1051 24.08 -39.49 -8.98
C MET A 1051 25.26 -40.44 -9.39
N PRO A 1052 25.01 -41.62 -10.04
CA PRO A 1052 24.06 -42.75 -9.83
C PRO A 1052 24.77 -44.14 -9.97
N PRO A 1053 24.04 -45.27 -10.10
CA PRO A 1053 24.50 -46.36 -11.01
C PRO A 1053 23.40 -47.11 -11.82
N ARG A 1054 23.80 -47.95 -12.80
CA ARG A 1054 22.96 -48.61 -13.84
C ARG A 1054 22.87 -50.16 -13.75
N LYS A 1055 21.76 -50.73 -14.27
CA LYS A 1055 21.56 -52.02 -15.03
C LYS A 1055 20.06 -52.14 -15.41
N GLY A 1056 19.59 -52.96 -16.37
CA GLY A 1056 20.23 -53.80 -17.41
C GLY A 1056 19.19 -54.42 -18.40
N PRO A 1057 19.58 -54.97 -19.58
CA PRO A 1057 18.67 -55.34 -20.70
C PRO A 1057 18.76 -56.86 -21.08
N PRO A 1058 18.30 -57.39 -22.25
CA PRO A 1058 17.54 -56.86 -23.43
C PRO A 1058 16.23 -57.71 -23.68
N PRO A 1059 15.62 -57.92 -24.89
CA PRO A 1059 15.81 -57.39 -26.28
C PRO A 1059 14.49 -57.05 -27.07
N ALA A 1060 14.60 -56.98 -28.41
CA ALA A 1060 13.57 -57.05 -29.47
C ALA A 1060 12.65 -55.82 -29.75
N GLY A 1061 12.61 -55.25 -30.97
CA GLY A 1061 13.42 -55.54 -32.16
C GLY A 1061 13.09 -54.72 -33.44
N THR A 1062 13.94 -54.87 -34.47
CA THR A 1062 13.84 -54.33 -35.86
C THR A 1062 14.04 -52.82 -36.11
N ALA A 1063 14.45 -52.48 -37.34
CA ALA A 1063 15.02 -51.21 -37.86
C ALA A 1063 14.67 -51.11 -39.39
N PRO A 1064 15.31 -50.31 -40.29
CA PRO A 1064 16.40 -49.31 -40.22
C PRO A 1064 15.87 -47.88 -40.59
N THR A 1065 16.58 -46.84 -41.07
CA THR A 1065 17.95 -46.55 -41.61
C THR A 1065 18.26 -45.05 -41.27
N THR A 1066 19.32 -44.31 -41.65
CA THR A 1066 20.45 -44.37 -42.62
C THR A 1066 21.70 -43.70 -42.00
N ALA A 1067 22.79 -43.41 -42.75
CA ALA A 1067 23.99 -42.74 -42.21
C ALA A 1067 24.84 -41.95 -43.24
N ALA A 1068 25.52 -40.90 -42.74
CA ALA A 1068 26.76 -40.19 -43.19
C ALA A 1068 27.10 -39.16 -42.07
N GLU A 1069 28.32 -38.81 -41.63
CA GLU A 1069 29.60 -38.46 -42.31
C GLU A 1069 29.52 -37.09 -43.06
N GLU A 1070 30.41 -36.09 -42.90
CA GLU A 1070 31.56 -35.89 -41.96
C GLU A 1070 31.88 -34.36 -41.74
N GLU A 1071 33.11 -33.94 -41.41
CA GLU A 1071 33.49 -32.66 -40.74
C GLU A 1071 33.57 -31.33 -41.60
N GLN A 1072 33.25 -30.18 -40.96
CA GLN A 1072 33.87 -28.80 -40.92
C GLN A 1072 34.69 -28.18 -42.12
N PRO A 1073 35.01 -26.83 -42.16
CA PRO A 1073 34.35 -25.58 -41.66
C PRO A 1073 34.40 -24.36 -42.68
N VAL A 1074 34.18 -23.10 -42.22
CA VAL A 1074 34.66 -21.75 -42.73
C VAL A 1074 33.64 -20.68 -43.24
N GLN A 1075 33.53 -19.59 -42.43
CA GLN A 1075 33.32 -18.13 -42.66
C GLN A 1075 32.35 -17.45 -43.69
N GLU A 1076 31.43 -16.66 -43.11
CA GLU A 1076 31.06 -15.23 -43.34
C GLU A 1076 30.21 -14.67 -44.52
N ALA A 1077 29.22 -13.85 -44.09
CA ALA A 1077 28.63 -12.62 -44.70
C ALA A 1077 27.53 -12.68 -45.79
N GLY A 1078 26.28 -12.32 -45.41
CA GLY A 1078 25.16 -11.96 -46.29
C GLY A 1078 23.81 -11.78 -45.56
N MET A 1079 23.06 -10.70 -45.85
CA MET A 1079 21.72 -10.33 -45.29
C MET A 1079 20.63 -10.44 -46.40
N PRO A 1080 19.28 -10.45 -46.15
CA PRO A 1080 18.55 -9.73 -45.09
C PRO A 1080 17.25 -10.30 -44.44
N VAL A 1081 17.01 -9.87 -43.19
CA VAL A 1081 15.76 -9.45 -42.49
C VAL A 1081 14.38 -10.08 -42.83
N LEU A 1082 13.79 -10.80 -41.84
CA LEU A 1082 12.50 -10.46 -41.15
C LEU A 1082 12.14 -11.51 -40.06
N GLY A 1083 11.56 -11.09 -38.91
CA GLY A 1083 10.76 -11.96 -38.02
C GLY A 1083 11.12 -12.09 -36.52
N VAL A 1084 10.31 -11.42 -35.66
CA VAL A 1084 9.91 -11.77 -34.26
C VAL A 1084 10.95 -11.83 -33.09
N PRO A 1085 10.73 -11.09 -31.98
CA PRO A 1085 11.46 -11.17 -30.69
C PRO A 1085 10.55 -11.66 -29.52
N PRO A 1086 10.93 -11.58 -28.21
CA PRO A 1086 12.24 -11.70 -27.54
C PRO A 1086 12.27 -12.83 -26.46
N ALA A 1087 13.39 -12.99 -25.75
CA ALA A 1087 13.50 -13.85 -24.56
C ALA A 1087 12.98 -13.16 -23.27
N GLY A 1088 12.38 -13.93 -22.35
CA GLY A 1088 11.81 -13.42 -21.10
C GLY A 1088 12.69 -13.59 -19.84
N GLY A 1089 12.35 -12.87 -18.76
CA GLY A 1089 12.98 -13.04 -17.44
C GLY A 1089 12.22 -12.39 -16.28
N ALA A 1090 12.09 -13.14 -15.17
CA ALA A 1090 11.66 -12.77 -13.81
C ALA A 1090 10.33 -11.99 -13.61
N PRO A 1091 9.40 -12.50 -12.77
CA PRO A 1091 9.50 -12.28 -11.32
C PRO A 1091 9.23 -13.57 -10.49
N ARG A 1092 9.79 -13.78 -9.28
CA ARG A 1092 9.55 -13.11 -7.98
C ARG A 1092 8.08 -13.11 -7.51
N MET A 1093 7.69 -14.13 -6.74
CA MET A 1093 6.46 -14.16 -5.93
C MET A 1093 6.73 -13.81 -4.46
N VAL A 1094 5.86 -13.02 -3.83
CA VAL A 1094 5.83 -12.80 -2.36
C VAL A 1094 4.39 -12.68 -1.84
N ILE A 1095 3.98 -13.69 -1.07
CA ILE A 1095 3.05 -13.68 0.09
C ILE A 1095 1.98 -12.56 0.17
N ARG A 1096 0.69 -12.96 0.12
CA ARG A 1096 -0.39 -12.37 0.95
C ARG A 1096 -1.28 -13.46 1.58
N ARG A 1097 -2.10 -13.08 2.57
CA ARG A 1097 -2.74 -13.95 3.56
C ARG A 1097 -4.13 -14.49 3.13
N PRO A 1098 -4.58 -15.64 3.67
CA PRO A 1098 -6.00 -15.98 3.79
C PRO A 1098 -6.73 -15.07 4.80
N ILE A 1099 -8.06 -15.14 4.82
CA ILE A 1099 -8.96 -14.22 5.55
C ILE A 1099 -9.75 -14.96 6.65
N ASP A 1100 -9.92 -14.31 7.81
CA ASP A 1100 -10.84 -14.74 8.88
C ASP A 1100 -12.30 -14.73 8.41
N ARG A 1101 -13.03 -15.83 8.62
CA ARG A 1101 -14.46 -15.93 8.26
C ARG A 1101 -15.33 -16.22 9.50
N LYS A 1102 -15.92 -15.16 10.08
CA LYS A 1102 -16.87 -15.29 11.20
C LYS A 1102 -18.31 -15.52 10.75
N VAL A 1103 -19.00 -16.37 11.52
CA VAL A 1103 -20.33 -16.93 11.31
C VAL A 1103 -21.45 -15.89 11.34
N VAL A 1104 -22.43 -16.03 10.44
CA VAL A 1104 -23.84 -15.59 10.60
C VAL A 1104 -24.77 -16.73 10.08
N PRO A 1105 -25.90 -17.07 10.75
CA PRO A 1105 -26.59 -18.35 10.53
C PRO A 1105 -27.78 -18.35 9.54
N LYS A 1106 -28.36 -19.54 9.32
CA LYS A 1106 -29.44 -19.84 8.36
C LYS A 1106 -30.82 -19.22 8.72
N LYS A 1107 -31.63 -18.94 7.70
CA LYS A 1107 -33.10 -18.80 7.81
C LYS A 1107 -33.76 -20.11 8.29
N ILE A 1108 -34.85 -19.98 9.04
CA ILE A 1108 -35.88 -21.01 9.27
C ILE A 1108 -37.25 -20.35 9.07
N ILE A 1109 -38.21 -21.06 8.47
CA ILE A 1109 -39.59 -20.58 8.25
C ILE A 1109 -40.52 -21.19 9.30
N LYS A 1110 -41.31 -20.34 9.98
CA LYS A 1110 -42.64 -20.68 10.54
C LYS A 1110 -43.55 -19.46 10.52
N THR A 1111 -44.85 -19.69 10.37
CA THR A 1111 -45.91 -18.69 10.15
C THR A 1111 -46.95 -18.77 11.31
N PRO A 1112 -48.06 -18.00 11.32
CA PRO A 1112 -48.20 -16.77 12.11
C PRO A 1112 -49.20 -16.88 13.29
N LEU A 1113 -49.23 -15.87 14.17
CA LEU A 1113 -50.39 -15.35 14.95
C LEU A 1113 -49.91 -14.32 16.01
N GLY A 1114 -50.77 -13.37 16.44
CA GLY A 1114 -50.55 -12.57 17.66
C GLY A 1114 -50.61 -11.04 17.49
N GLU A 1115 -51.66 -10.45 18.05
CA GLU A 1115 -52.12 -9.04 17.99
C GLU A 1115 -51.29 -7.96 18.73
N GLU A 1116 -51.75 -6.71 18.55
CA GLU A 1116 -51.62 -5.49 19.40
C GLU A 1116 -50.30 -4.66 19.45
N LYS A 1117 -50.45 -3.37 19.02
CA LYS A 1117 -50.09 -2.09 19.70
C LYS A 1117 -48.64 -1.85 20.20
N THR A 1118 -48.04 -0.64 20.16
CA THR A 1118 -48.59 0.74 20.11
C THR A 1118 -47.53 1.76 19.60
N GLU A 1119 -47.99 2.90 19.05
CA GLU A 1119 -47.39 4.28 19.08
C GLU A 1119 -45.89 4.58 18.82
N GLY A 1120 -45.63 5.61 17.98
CA GLY A 1120 -44.77 6.75 18.40
C GLY A 1120 -43.68 7.32 17.44
N GLY A 1121 -43.97 8.45 16.76
CA GLY A 1121 -43.00 9.44 16.21
C GLY A 1121 -42.13 9.00 14.99
N GLU A 1122 -42.20 9.60 13.80
CA GLU A 1122 -41.98 11.00 13.35
C GLU A 1122 -40.51 11.45 13.16
N ASN A 1123 -40.14 11.62 11.88
CA ASN A 1123 -39.34 12.71 11.29
C ASN A 1123 -37.96 13.08 11.87
N GLN A 1124 -36.90 12.59 11.21
CA GLN A 1124 -36.06 13.44 10.33
C GLN A 1124 -35.33 12.61 9.28
#